data_AF-A0A6P9EDI2-F1
#
_entry.id   AF-A0A6P9EDI2-F1
#
_cell.length_a   1.000
_cell.length_b   1.000
_cell.length_c   1.000
_cell.angle_alpha   90.00
_cell.angle_beta   90.00
_cell.angle_gamma   90.00
#
_symmetry.space_group_name_H-M   'P 1'
#
loop_
_entity.id
_entity.type
_entity.pdbx_description
1 polymer ?
#
loop_
_entity_poly.entity_id
_entity_poly.type
_entity_poly.pdbx_seq_one_letter_code
_entity_poly.pdbx_strand_id
1 'polypeptide(L)'
;MWCHDIGREQAANRPLLKIVFQVMMRLFSLRKTTLLFVIRDKTKTPLEHLEPILREDIQKIWDAVPKPQAHKNTRFNEFFNVVITALSSYEDKEEKFKEEVAQLRQRFFHSISPGGLAGDRRGVVPASGFSFSAQQIWKVIKENKDLDLPAHKIMVATVRCEEISNEKLSRLTSDKGWLELEAAIQAGPVLAFGKRLSSILEAYLSEYDMEAVYFDEGVRNAKRQQLESKALDLVHPAYSTLLGHLRSKALESFKNKLEQSLIKGEGFAASVRTCTGSCMLEFDQGCADATIRQANWDASKVRDKLRRDVDAHASSVRSEKLSEMMANYEKQLALALTEPVESLLEAGQKDAWASIRKLLKRETQVAVSEFSATIGGFELDQATLDKMMQDLMDCARSLVEKKARDDAGKVLIRMKDRFSTVFNHDNDSLPRVWTGKEDIRTITKDARSAALMLLSVMAAVRLDEKPDKIENLLFSSLMDGTLTVPSSQDRSVGARTDPLASSTWEEVSPKDTLITPVQCKSLWRQFKAETEYTVSQAISAQEAFRKSNNWLPPPWAILAMIVLGFNEFMLLLRNPLYLMVLFIVFLLSKALWVQMDIGGELQHGTLAGLLSISSRFVPTMMNLLRRVAEEAQGRSTPERERPGPSYSHTSQGFRVQTPWPKPNSCTAESSVSSNISSPESGVEYSSTGLMHRRTTNIQEAEFSS
;
A
#
# COMPACT_ATOMS: atom_id res chain seq x y z
N MET A 1 -50.01 65.01 48.45
CA MET A 1 -49.20 65.83 47.53
C MET A 1 -49.38 67.29 47.93
N TRP A 2 -48.35 68.13 47.92
CA TRP A 2 -48.48 69.55 48.25
C TRP A 2 -49.04 70.33 47.05
N CYS A 3 -49.80 71.40 47.31
CA CYS A 3 -50.41 72.20 46.25
C CYS A 3 -49.39 72.82 45.28
N HIS A 4 -48.16 73.08 45.73
CA HIS A 4 -47.08 73.68 44.94
C HIS A 4 -46.28 72.67 44.09
N ASP A 5 -46.47 71.37 44.30
CA ASP A 5 -45.83 70.31 43.50
C ASP A 5 -46.66 69.88 42.29
N ILE A 6 -47.92 70.32 42.21
CA ILE A 6 -48.79 70.09 41.05
C ILE A 6 -48.10 70.66 39.80
N GLY A 7 -47.97 69.85 38.76
CA GLY A 7 -47.23 70.20 37.53
C GLY A 7 -45.72 69.88 37.54
N ARG A 8 -45.10 69.57 38.69
CA ARG A 8 -43.66 69.21 38.76
C ARG A 8 -43.45 67.72 38.51
N GLU A 9 -42.50 67.36 37.66
CA GLU A 9 -42.31 65.96 37.25
C GLU A 9 -41.80 65.05 38.39
N GLN A 10 -40.69 65.42 39.03
CA GLN A 10 -40.11 64.63 40.12
C GLN A 10 -40.87 64.81 41.44
N ALA A 11 -41.23 66.04 41.82
CA ALA A 11 -41.88 66.31 43.11
C ALA A 11 -43.33 65.78 43.19
N ALA A 12 -44.08 65.75 42.08
CA ALA A 12 -45.37 65.05 42.02
C ALA A 12 -45.23 63.52 41.87
N ASN A 13 -43.99 62.97 41.91
CA ASN A 13 -43.68 61.55 41.76
C ASN A 13 -44.24 60.93 40.46
N ARG A 14 -44.25 61.67 39.34
CA ARG A 14 -44.76 61.17 38.05
C ARG A 14 -44.04 59.90 37.56
N PRO A 15 -42.69 59.77 37.66
CA PRO A 15 -42.01 58.54 37.26
C PRO A 15 -42.43 57.32 38.10
N LEU A 16 -42.65 57.50 39.40
CA LEU A 16 -43.12 56.43 40.29
C LEU A 16 -44.54 56.01 39.94
N LEU A 17 -45.46 56.97 39.70
CA LEU A 17 -46.82 56.67 39.24
C LEU A 17 -46.82 55.91 37.90
N LYS A 18 -45.92 56.28 36.98
CA LYS A 18 -45.73 55.56 35.70
C LYS A 18 -45.36 54.10 35.93
N ILE A 19 -44.38 53.83 36.80
CA ILE A 19 -43.97 52.46 37.17
C ILE A 19 -45.13 51.71 37.83
N VAL A 20 -45.82 52.32 38.80
CA VAL A 20 -46.97 51.71 39.49
C VAL A 20 -48.08 51.32 38.50
N PHE A 21 -48.44 52.18 37.55
CA PHE A 21 -49.43 51.84 36.52
C PHE A 21 -48.97 50.71 35.60
N GLN A 22 -47.71 50.72 35.17
CA GLN A 22 -47.12 49.64 34.34
C GLN A 22 -47.17 48.28 35.05
N VAL A 23 -46.81 48.26 36.33
CA VAL A 23 -46.74 47.05 37.17
C VAL A 23 -48.13 46.53 37.52
N MET A 24 -49.06 47.43 37.87
CA MET A 24 -50.47 47.08 38.13
C MET A 24 -51.13 46.40 36.94
N MET A 25 -50.92 46.92 35.71
CA MET A 25 -51.47 46.30 34.49
C MET A 25 -50.83 44.97 34.09
N ARG A 26 -49.59 44.70 34.51
CA ARG A 26 -48.86 43.47 34.15
C ARG A 26 -49.09 42.34 35.14
N LEU A 27 -49.15 42.64 36.44
CA LEU A 27 -49.09 41.62 37.49
C LEU A 27 -50.44 41.31 38.15
N PHE A 28 -51.45 42.17 37.98
CA PHE A 28 -52.73 42.04 38.69
C PHE A 28 -53.92 42.16 37.75
N SER A 29 -54.98 41.40 38.04
CA SER A 29 -56.21 41.41 37.25
C SER A 29 -57.01 42.70 37.45
N LEU A 30 -57.83 43.03 36.44
CA LEU A 30 -58.74 44.20 36.42
C LEU A 30 -59.55 44.34 37.72
N ARG A 31 -59.15 45.30 38.56
CA ARG A 31 -59.87 45.72 39.78
C ARG A 31 -59.92 47.24 39.80
N LYS A 32 -61.12 47.82 39.67
CA LYS A 32 -61.28 49.28 39.61
C LYS A 32 -60.95 49.91 40.97
N THR A 33 -59.77 50.53 41.05
CA THR A 33 -59.17 51.01 42.30
C THR A 33 -59.36 52.53 42.44
N THR A 34 -59.79 53.00 43.61
CA THR A 34 -59.91 54.45 43.86
C THR A 34 -58.55 55.07 44.20
N LEU A 35 -58.08 55.97 43.35
CA LEU A 35 -56.94 56.84 43.60
C LEU A 35 -57.45 58.14 44.25
N LEU A 36 -57.28 58.26 45.56
CA LEU A 36 -57.64 59.46 46.32
C LEU A 36 -56.42 60.39 46.42
N PHE A 37 -56.44 61.48 45.65
CA PHE A 37 -55.43 62.53 45.72
C PHE A 37 -55.83 63.57 46.77
N VAL A 38 -55.14 63.53 47.92
CA VAL A 38 -55.22 64.58 48.95
C VAL A 38 -54.16 65.65 48.64
N ILE A 39 -54.64 66.80 48.20
CA ILE A 39 -53.85 68.03 48.04
C ILE A 39 -53.72 68.68 49.42
N ARG A 40 -52.48 68.93 49.84
CA ARG A 40 -52.15 69.61 51.10
C ARG A 40 -51.81 71.08 50.83
N ASP A 41 -52.11 71.91 51.82
CA ASP A 41 -51.83 73.34 51.88
C ASP A 41 -52.42 74.10 50.69
N LYS A 42 -53.76 74.05 50.61
CA LYS A 42 -54.55 74.77 49.62
C LYS A 42 -54.21 76.27 49.59
N THR A 43 -53.69 76.73 48.46
CA THR A 43 -53.36 78.14 48.19
C THR A 43 -54.61 78.94 47.81
N LYS A 44 -54.45 80.15 47.25
CA LYS A 44 -55.57 80.97 46.77
C LYS A 44 -56.30 80.37 45.55
N THR A 45 -55.71 79.39 44.86
CA THR A 45 -56.29 78.75 43.68
C THR A 45 -57.49 77.85 44.07
N PRO A 46 -58.67 78.01 43.45
CA PRO A 46 -59.82 77.15 43.73
C PRO A 46 -59.60 75.71 43.25
N LEU A 47 -60.22 74.75 43.95
CA LEU A 47 -60.09 73.32 43.64
C LEU A 47 -60.59 72.99 42.22
N GLU A 48 -61.63 73.69 41.76
CA GLU A 48 -62.22 73.57 40.42
C GLU A 48 -61.22 73.77 39.28
N HIS A 49 -60.13 74.53 39.51
CA HIS A 49 -59.06 74.74 38.52
C HIS A 49 -57.92 73.72 38.68
N LEU A 50 -57.65 73.25 39.90
CA LEU A 50 -56.59 72.27 40.18
C LEU A 50 -57.00 70.82 39.81
N GLU A 51 -58.28 70.49 39.99
CA GLU A 51 -58.85 69.19 39.67
C GLU A 51 -58.68 68.78 38.18
N PRO A 52 -59.07 69.59 37.18
CA PRO A 52 -58.90 69.21 35.77
C PRO A 52 -57.43 69.06 35.39
N ILE A 53 -56.53 69.94 35.87
CA ILE A 53 -55.08 69.87 35.62
C ILE A 53 -54.52 68.53 36.14
N LEU A 54 -54.86 68.15 37.37
CA LEU A 54 -54.37 66.90 37.95
C LEU A 54 -54.97 65.67 37.25
N ARG A 55 -56.23 65.72 36.82
CA ARG A 55 -56.85 64.65 36.01
C ARG A 55 -56.16 64.50 34.65
N GLU A 56 -55.86 65.60 33.97
CA GLU A 56 -55.13 65.60 32.68
C GLU A 56 -53.70 65.08 32.84
N ASP A 57 -52.99 65.48 33.90
CA ASP A 57 -51.65 64.97 34.23
C ASP A 57 -51.65 63.46 34.45
N ILE A 58 -52.61 62.92 35.21
CA ILE A 58 -52.74 61.48 35.45
C ILE A 58 -53.05 60.74 34.14
N GLN A 59 -53.89 61.30 33.28
CA GLN A 59 -54.21 60.74 31.96
C GLN A 59 -52.97 60.73 31.04
N LYS A 60 -52.17 61.81 31.02
CA LYS A 60 -50.89 61.86 30.29
C LYS A 60 -49.90 60.80 30.78
N ILE A 61 -49.82 60.56 32.10
CA ILE A 61 -49.01 59.48 32.67
C ILE A 61 -49.52 58.12 32.19
N TRP A 62 -50.83 57.87 32.24
CA TRP A 62 -51.45 56.62 31.78
C TRP A 62 -51.17 56.31 30.29
N ASP A 63 -51.23 57.32 29.43
CA ASP A 63 -51.01 57.15 27.99
C ASP A 63 -49.52 57.04 27.62
N ALA A 64 -48.61 57.52 28.46
CA ALA A 64 -47.17 57.33 28.33
C ALA A 64 -46.65 55.97 28.84
N VAL A 65 -47.51 55.11 29.40
CA VAL A 65 -47.15 53.76 29.89
C VAL A 65 -47.30 52.71 28.76
N PRO A 66 -46.30 51.82 28.54
CA PRO A 66 -46.44 50.72 27.59
C PRO A 66 -47.45 49.66 28.09
N LYS A 67 -48.64 49.66 27.49
CA LYS A 67 -49.77 48.77 27.81
C LYS A 67 -49.60 47.39 27.13
N PRO A 68 -49.80 46.24 27.83
CA PRO A 68 -49.84 44.91 27.21
C PRO A 68 -50.92 44.81 26.12
N GLN A 69 -50.77 43.87 25.16
CA GLN A 69 -51.71 43.73 24.03
C GLN A 69 -53.18 43.58 24.48
N ALA A 70 -53.43 42.83 25.56
CA ALA A 70 -54.76 42.63 26.14
C ALA A 70 -55.43 43.91 26.69
N HIS A 71 -54.66 44.97 26.95
CA HIS A 71 -55.13 46.23 27.55
C HIS A 71 -54.80 47.48 26.72
N LYS A 72 -54.38 47.29 25.46
CA LYS A 72 -53.91 48.36 24.58
C LYS A 72 -54.95 49.47 24.36
N ASN A 73 -56.24 49.10 24.30
CA ASN A 73 -57.37 50.01 24.04
C ASN A 73 -58.17 50.36 25.31
N THR A 74 -57.77 49.87 26.49
CA THR A 74 -58.53 50.03 27.74
C THR A 74 -58.40 51.47 28.29
N ARG A 75 -59.53 52.09 28.66
CA ARG A 75 -59.55 53.46 29.18
C ARG A 75 -59.11 53.49 30.64
N PHE A 76 -58.46 54.59 31.05
CA PHE A 76 -58.01 54.81 32.43
C PHE A 76 -59.14 54.61 33.46
N ASN A 77 -60.34 55.12 33.17
CA ASN A 77 -61.53 55.02 34.01
C ASN A 77 -62.08 53.59 34.20
N GLU A 78 -61.55 52.58 33.51
CA GLU A 78 -61.89 51.17 33.73
C GLU A 78 -61.03 50.55 34.84
N PHE A 79 -59.75 50.93 34.92
CA PHE A 79 -58.81 50.50 35.97
C PHE A 79 -58.86 51.35 37.23
N PHE A 80 -59.12 52.65 37.12
CA PHE A 80 -59.04 53.58 38.24
C PHE A 80 -60.26 54.49 38.36
N ASN A 81 -60.55 54.90 39.59
CA ASN A 81 -61.45 56.00 39.91
C ASN A 81 -60.63 57.12 40.56
N VAL A 82 -60.56 58.30 39.95
CA VAL A 82 -59.80 59.43 40.53
C VAL A 82 -60.73 60.33 41.32
N VAL A 83 -60.47 60.42 42.62
CA VAL A 83 -61.13 61.33 43.56
C VAL A 83 -60.09 62.32 44.05
N ILE A 84 -60.40 63.61 44.01
CA ILE A 84 -59.48 64.68 44.41
C ILE A 84 -60.13 65.46 45.56
N THR A 85 -59.33 65.76 46.57
CA THR A 85 -59.76 66.56 47.73
C THR A 85 -58.60 67.46 48.16
N ALA A 86 -58.91 68.64 48.67
CA ALA A 86 -57.91 69.59 49.14
C ALA A 86 -58.15 69.91 50.61
N LEU A 87 -57.06 69.98 51.36
CA LEU A 87 -57.02 70.38 52.76
C LEU A 87 -56.25 71.69 52.86
N SER A 88 -56.72 72.59 53.73
CA SER A 88 -56.06 73.84 54.08
C SER A 88 -54.70 73.60 54.76
N SER A 89 -53.87 74.64 54.86
CA SER A 89 -52.68 74.60 55.71
C SER A 89 -53.10 74.39 57.17
N TYR A 90 -52.49 73.42 57.85
CA TYR A 90 -52.75 73.16 59.27
C TYR A 90 -52.20 74.29 60.14
N GLU A 91 -51.01 74.81 59.80
CA GLU A 91 -50.34 75.88 60.56
C GLU A 91 -51.07 77.23 60.42
N ASP A 92 -51.55 77.56 59.21
CA ASP A 92 -52.24 78.85 58.98
C ASP A 92 -53.73 78.83 59.35
N LYS A 93 -54.38 77.65 59.27
CA LYS A 93 -55.86 77.51 59.26
C LYS A 93 -56.32 76.21 59.93
N GLU A 94 -55.78 75.93 61.11
CA GLU A 94 -56.04 74.71 61.88
C GLU A 94 -57.52 74.28 61.95
N GLU A 95 -58.43 75.17 62.33
CA GLU A 95 -59.85 74.83 62.49
C GLU A 95 -60.52 74.42 61.17
N LYS A 96 -60.17 75.08 60.05
CA LYS A 96 -60.67 74.70 58.72
C LYS A 96 -60.08 73.37 58.27
N PHE A 97 -58.81 73.11 58.57
CA PHE A 97 -58.20 71.80 58.31
C PHE A 97 -58.90 70.68 59.08
N LYS A 98 -59.19 70.88 60.38
CA LYS A 98 -59.94 69.92 61.21
C LYS A 98 -61.33 69.65 60.63
N GLU A 99 -62.04 70.69 60.18
CA GLU A 99 -63.34 70.56 59.53
C GLU A 99 -63.25 69.77 58.21
N GLU A 100 -62.34 70.14 57.30
CA GLU A 100 -62.13 69.48 56.01
C GLU A 100 -61.71 68.00 56.20
N VAL A 101 -60.89 67.70 57.21
CA VAL A 101 -60.54 66.32 57.61
C VAL A 101 -61.74 65.58 58.18
N ALA A 102 -62.59 66.22 58.98
CA ALA A 102 -63.82 65.60 59.48
C ALA A 102 -64.81 65.29 58.35
N GLN A 103 -64.95 66.19 57.37
CA GLN A 103 -65.73 65.97 56.15
C GLN A 103 -65.17 64.80 55.33
N LEU A 104 -63.84 64.72 55.15
CA LEU A 104 -63.19 63.59 54.48
C LEU A 104 -63.42 62.27 55.23
N ARG A 105 -63.31 62.27 56.57
CA ARG A 105 -63.60 61.11 57.43
C ARG A 105 -65.05 60.63 57.26
N GLN A 106 -66.03 61.52 57.14
CA GLN A 106 -67.42 61.13 56.87
C GLN A 106 -67.59 60.40 55.53
N ARG A 107 -66.80 60.73 54.50
CA ARG A 107 -66.80 60.00 53.21
C ARG A 107 -66.25 58.57 53.32
N PHE A 108 -65.41 58.28 54.32
CA PHE A 108 -64.94 56.92 54.61
C PHE A 108 -66.00 56.08 55.34
N PHE A 109 -66.74 56.66 56.31
CA PHE A 109 -67.86 55.98 56.95
C PHE A 109 -68.98 55.62 55.95
N HIS A 110 -69.28 56.53 55.02
CA HIS A 110 -70.24 56.31 53.93
C HIS A 110 -69.56 55.77 52.65
N SER A 111 -68.45 55.04 52.77
CA SER A 111 -67.66 54.60 51.61
C SER A 111 -68.40 53.64 50.66
N ILE A 112 -69.43 52.94 51.15
CA ILE A 112 -70.17 51.89 50.44
C ILE A 112 -71.44 52.41 49.73
N SER A 113 -71.94 53.60 50.07
CA SER A 113 -73.11 54.19 49.40
C SER A 113 -72.78 54.64 47.96
N PRO A 114 -73.78 54.80 47.06
CA PRO A 114 -73.54 55.36 45.73
C PRO A 114 -72.82 56.72 45.82
N GLY A 115 -71.69 56.85 45.12
CA GLY A 115 -70.81 58.04 45.21
C GLY A 115 -69.77 58.01 46.35
N GLY A 116 -69.70 56.93 47.13
CA GLY A 116 -68.70 56.71 48.17
C GLY A 116 -67.29 56.43 47.64
N LEU A 117 -66.32 56.34 48.56
CA LEU A 117 -64.89 56.17 48.23
C LEU A 117 -64.50 54.73 47.81
N ALA A 118 -65.34 53.72 48.10
CA ALA A 118 -65.00 52.33 47.79
C ALA A 118 -64.99 52.09 46.26
N GLY A 119 -63.97 51.35 45.79
CA GLY A 119 -63.85 50.91 44.41
C GLY A 119 -64.78 49.74 44.07
N ASP A 120 -64.53 49.10 42.93
CA ASP A 120 -65.33 47.94 42.50
C ASP A 120 -65.14 46.73 43.44
N ARG A 121 -66.26 46.08 43.78
CA ARG A 121 -66.32 45.02 44.80
C ARG A 121 -66.11 43.62 44.23
N ARG A 122 -65.88 43.48 42.91
CA ARG A 122 -65.61 42.20 42.23
C ARG A 122 -64.36 41.44 42.73
N GLY A 123 -63.46 42.09 43.48
CA GLY A 123 -62.23 41.51 44.01
C GLY A 123 -62.10 41.53 45.54
N VAL A 124 -63.20 41.60 46.28
CA VAL A 124 -63.18 41.65 47.76
C VAL A 124 -62.65 40.34 48.36
N VAL A 125 -61.62 40.44 49.19
CA VAL A 125 -61.05 39.33 49.97
C VAL A 125 -61.62 39.39 51.40
N PRO A 126 -62.10 38.27 51.98
CA PRO A 126 -62.49 38.22 53.38
C PRO A 126 -61.33 38.61 54.31
N ALA A 127 -61.60 39.24 55.45
CA ALA A 127 -60.56 39.68 56.38
C ALA A 127 -59.62 38.54 56.82
N SER A 128 -60.14 37.32 57.00
CA SER A 128 -59.37 36.11 57.30
C SER A 128 -58.40 35.67 56.19
N GLY A 129 -58.70 35.98 54.93
CA GLY A 129 -57.85 35.67 53.77
C GLY A 129 -56.90 36.79 53.36
N PHE A 130 -57.01 37.98 53.96
CA PHE A 130 -56.22 39.15 53.56
C PHE A 130 -54.72 38.95 53.79
N SER A 131 -54.31 38.34 54.91
CA SER A 131 -52.90 38.07 55.22
C SER A 131 -52.23 37.19 54.15
N PHE A 132 -52.88 36.09 53.77
CA PHE A 132 -52.39 35.21 52.71
C PHE A 132 -52.36 35.92 51.35
N SER A 133 -53.43 36.65 50.98
CA SER A 133 -53.46 37.42 49.74
C SER A 133 -52.34 38.48 49.68
N ALA A 134 -52.06 39.17 50.79
CA ALA A 134 -51.01 40.18 50.88
C ALA A 134 -49.62 39.54 50.76
N GLN A 135 -49.39 38.37 51.37
CA GLN A 135 -48.14 37.62 51.21
C GLN A 135 -47.89 37.18 49.76
N GLN A 136 -48.92 36.70 49.04
CA GLN A 136 -48.78 36.33 47.63
C GLN A 136 -48.52 37.56 46.74
N ILE A 137 -49.25 38.66 46.95
CA ILE A 137 -49.00 39.94 46.26
C ILE A 137 -47.56 40.42 46.49
N TRP A 138 -47.09 40.36 47.75
CA TRP A 138 -45.73 40.76 48.10
C TRP A 138 -44.66 39.86 47.50
N LYS A 139 -44.89 38.54 47.45
CA LYS A 139 -44.00 37.59 46.79
C LYS A 139 -43.85 37.91 45.31
N VAL A 140 -44.96 38.11 44.60
CA VAL A 140 -44.99 38.46 43.18
C VAL A 140 -44.28 39.79 42.89
N ILE A 141 -44.39 40.78 43.79
CA ILE A 141 -43.66 42.06 43.69
C ILE A 141 -42.16 41.85 43.91
N LYS A 142 -41.77 41.11 44.96
CA LYS A 142 -40.36 40.92 45.34
C LYS A 142 -39.55 40.07 44.35
N GLU A 143 -40.19 39.09 43.71
CA GLU A 143 -39.54 38.20 42.74
C GLU A 143 -39.46 38.79 41.31
N ASN A 144 -40.03 39.98 41.09
CA ASN A 144 -40.11 40.58 39.77
C ASN A 144 -38.85 41.38 39.38
N LYS A 145 -38.13 40.89 38.35
CA LYS A 145 -36.91 41.52 37.85
C LYS A 145 -37.11 42.87 37.14
N ASP A 146 -38.31 43.18 36.62
CA ASP A 146 -38.58 44.48 35.98
C ASP A 146 -38.64 45.63 37.02
N LEU A 147 -38.82 45.29 38.30
CA LEU A 147 -38.82 46.23 39.43
C LEU A 147 -37.43 46.46 40.02
N ASP A 148 -36.45 45.61 39.69
CA ASP A 148 -35.06 45.75 40.13
C ASP A 148 -34.33 46.77 39.24
N LEU A 149 -34.75 48.04 39.36
CA LEU A 149 -34.17 49.17 38.65
C LEU A 149 -32.84 49.55 39.31
N PRO A 150 -31.68 49.37 38.64
CA PRO A 150 -30.40 49.75 39.22
C PRO A 150 -30.38 51.26 39.51
N ALA A 151 -29.73 51.66 40.60
CA ALA A 151 -29.50 53.08 40.87
C ALA A 151 -28.84 53.73 39.65
N HIS A 152 -29.30 54.93 39.26
CA HIS A 152 -28.85 55.62 38.03
C HIS A 152 -27.32 55.68 37.86
N LYS A 153 -26.58 55.79 38.98
CA LYS A 153 -25.11 55.70 39.02
C LYS A 153 -24.56 54.38 38.44
N ILE A 154 -25.14 53.25 38.84
CA ILE A 154 -24.74 51.90 38.37
C ILE A 154 -25.11 51.74 36.89
N MET A 155 -26.29 52.19 36.47
CA MET A 155 -26.70 52.15 35.07
C MET A 155 -25.72 52.92 34.15
N VAL A 156 -25.35 54.15 34.53
CA VAL A 156 -24.38 54.95 33.78
C VAL A 156 -22.99 54.32 33.80
N ALA A 157 -22.54 53.79 34.95
CA ALA A 157 -21.27 53.07 35.04
C ALA A 157 -21.24 51.86 34.09
N THR A 158 -22.31 51.07 34.00
CA THR A 158 -22.37 49.87 33.15
C THR A 158 -22.21 50.23 31.68
N VAL A 159 -22.91 51.26 31.20
CA VAL A 159 -22.80 51.71 29.81
C VAL A 159 -21.39 52.26 29.53
N ARG A 160 -20.85 53.14 30.39
CA ARG A 160 -19.52 53.73 30.17
C ARG A 160 -18.38 52.73 30.25
N CYS A 161 -18.37 51.83 31.23
CA CYS A 161 -17.37 50.77 31.32
C CYS A 161 -17.45 49.80 30.13
N GLU A 162 -18.64 49.59 29.55
CA GLU A 162 -18.81 48.78 28.33
C GLU A 162 -18.33 49.49 27.07
N GLU A 163 -18.61 50.79 26.92
CA GLU A 163 -18.07 51.61 25.83
C GLU A 163 -16.53 51.61 25.84
N ILE A 164 -15.91 51.90 26.99
CA ILE A 164 -14.45 51.89 27.17
C ILE A 164 -13.89 50.49 26.86
N SER A 165 -14.49 49.43 27.40
CA SER A 165 -14.08 48.04 27.13
C SER A 165 -14.09 47.71 25.64
N ASN A 166 -15.18 48.02 24.93
CA ASN A 166 -15.30 47.74 23.51
C ASN A 166 -14.34 48.62 22.67
N GLU A 167 -14.06 49.86 23.08
CA GLU A 167 -13.06 50.71 22.44
C GLU A 167 -11.64 50.14 22.59
N LYS A 168 -11.23 49.72 23.80
CA LYS A 168 -9.90 49.12 24.01
C LYS A 168 -9.72 47.83 23.20
N LEU A 169 -10.76 46.99 23.10
CA LEU A 169 -10.73 45.78 22.26
C LEU A 169 -10.62 46.09 20.76
N SER A 170 -11.32 47.12 20.28
CA SER A 170 -11.22 47.60 18.90
C SER A 170 -9.81 48.13 18.57
N ARG A 171 -9.22 48.90 19.50
CA ARG A 171 -7.83 49.38 19.39
C ARG A 171 -6.83 48.23 19.39
N LEU A 172 -6.96 47.23 20.29
CA LEU A 172 -6.13 46.02 20.32
C LEU A 172 -6.18 45.26 18.99
N THR A 173 -7.36 45.11 18.40
CA THR A 173 -7.54 44.44 17.09
C THR A 173 -6.80 45.17 15.96
N SER A 174 -6.59 46.48 16.10
CA SER A 174 -5.90 47.34 15.13
C SER A 174 -4.45 47.67 15.54
N ASP A 175 -3.93 47.07 16.61
CA ASP A 175 -2.61 47.40 17.13
C ASP A 175 -1.49 46.93 16.19
N LYS A 176 -0.49 47.79 15.98
CA LYS A 176 0.65 47.46 15.12
C LYS A 176 1.51 46.34 15.72
N GLY A 177 1.74 46.37 17.04
CA GLY A 177 2.52 45.36 17.73
C GLY A 177 1.87 43.98 17.70
N TRP A 178 0.54 43.94 17.82
CA TRP A 178 -0.26 42.73 17.64
C TRP A 178 -0.23 42.22 16.20
N LEU A 179 -0.54 43.06 15.21
CA LEU A 179 -0.59 42.66 13.80
C LEU A 179 0.77 42.19 13.26
N GLU A 180 1.88 42.81 13.69
CA GLU A 180 3.23 42.32 13.41
C GLU A 180 3.51 40.94 14.03
N LEU A 181 3.01 40.68 15.24
CA LEU A 181 3.18 39.42 15.94
C LEU A 181 2.36 38.30 15.29
N GLU A 182 1.11 38.59 14.92
CA GLU A 182 0.22 37.69 14.19
C GLU A 182 0.79 37.32 12.80
N ALA A 183 1.26 38.31 12.04
CA ALA A 183 1.89 38.08 10.74
C ALA A 183 3.19 37.26 10.85
N ALA A 184 4.00 37.50 11.89
CA ALA A 184 5.22 36.73 12.13
C ALA A 184 4.93 35.26 12.46
N ILE A 185 3.82 34.96 13.15
CA ILE A 185 3.39 33.59 13.46
C ILE A 185 3.01 32.81 12.21
N GLN A 186 2.37 33.45 11.23
CA GLN A 186 2.05 32.80 9.94
C GLN A 186 3.31 32.39 9.16
N ALA A 187 4.44 33.07 9.41
CA ALA A 187 5.74 32.72 8.81
C ALA A 187 6.49 31.62 9.58
N GLY A 188 6.21 31.43 10.88
CA GLY A 188 6.84 30.36 11.69
C GLY A 188 6.89 30.64 13.20
N PRO A 189 7.73 29.89 13.94
CA PRO A 189 7.83 30.03 15.39
C PRO A 189 8.54 31.34 15.79
N VAL A 190 7.84 32.19 16.54
CA VAL A 190 8.33 33.51 16.97
C VAL A 190 8.94 33.45 18.37
N LEU A 191 10.12 34.03 18.54
CA LEU A 191 10.80 34.16 19.84
C LEU A 191 10.20 35.29 20.69
N ALA A 192 10.21 35.09 22.01
CA ALA A 192 9.64 35.97 23.03
C ALA A 192 8.15 36.27 22.84
N PHE A 193 7.38 35.37 22.22
CA PHE A 193 5.95 35.56 21.94
C PHE A 193 5.16 35.89 23.22
N GLY A 194 5.32 35.09 24.27
CA GLY A 194 4.57 35.25 25.52
C GLY A 194 4.86 36.59 26.19
N LYS A 195 6.12 37.06 26.14
CA LYS A 195 6.53 38.37 26.69
C LYS A 195 5.97 39.53 25.88
N ARG A 196 6.06 39.49 24.54
CA ARG A 196 5.52 40.53 23.64
C ARG A 196 4.01 40.64 23.81
N LEU A 197 3.30 39.53 23.73
CA LEU A 197 1.85 39.49 23.87
C LEU A 197 1.40 39.95 25.27
N SER A 198 2.04 39.47 26.34
CA SER A 198 1.73 39.92 27.70
C SER A 198 1.89 41.43 27.87
N SER A 199 2.88 42.05 27.21
CA SER A 199 3.10 43.50 27.28
C SER A 199 2.03 44.31 26.54
N ILE A 200 1.51 43.79 25.42
CA ILE A 200 0.43 44.43 24.65
C ILE A 200 -0.88 44.34 25.44
N LEU A 201 -1.22 43.15 25.96
CA LEU A 201 -2.41 42.94 26.78
C LEU A 201 -2.39 43.81 28.05
N GLU A 202 -1.24 43.87 28.75
CA GLU A 202 -1.10 44.68 29.96
C GLU A 202 -1.31 46.17 29.69
N ALA A 203 -0.82 46.69 28.56
CA ALA A 203 -1.01 48.08 28.18
C ALA A 203 -2.51 48.43 28.07
N TYR A 204 -3.27 47.65 27.28
CA TYR A 204 -4.71 47.89 27.10
C TYR A 204 -5.55 47.66 28.36
N LEU A 205 -5.18 46.69 29.21
CA LEU A 205 -5.83 46.50 30.50
C LEU A 205 -5.54 47.68 31.46
N SER A 206 -4.31 48.21 31.47
CA SER A 206 -3.97 49.38 32.28
C SER A 206 -4.65 50.67 31.80
N GLU A 207 -4.78 50.86 30.47
CA GLU A 207 -5.56 51.97 29.90
C GLU A 207 -7.04 51.90 30.31
N TYR A 208 -7.63 50.69 30.29
CA TYR A 208 -8.99 50.48 30.79
C TYR A 208 -9.10 50.84 32.28
N ASP A 209 -8.17 50.35 33.11
CA ASP A 209 -8.18 50.58 34.55
C ASP A 209 -8.03 52.08 34.90
N MET A 210 -7.26 52.84 34.11
CA MET A 210 -7.12 54.29 34.21
C MET A 210 -8.41 55.05 33.84
N GLU A 211 -9.06 54.69 32.73
CA GLU A 211 -10.28 55.38 32.26
C GLU A 211 -11.51 55.00 33.09
N ALA A 212 -11.56 53.76 33.61
CA ALA A 212 -12.68 53.26 34.39
C ALA A 212 -12.61 53.58 35.90
N VAL A 213 -11.54 54.21 36.38
CA VAL A 213 -11.23 54.39 37.81
C VAL A 213 -12.34 55.07 38.61
N TYR A 214 -13.07 56.01 38.01
CA TYR A 214 -14.11 56.83 38.65
C TYR A 214 -15.50 56.16 38.75
N PHE A 215 -15.69 55.00 38.12
CA PHE A 215 -16.97 54.29 38.11
C PHE A 215 -17.12 53.34 39.30
N ASP A 216 -18.30 52.72 39.40
CA ASP A 216 -18.58 51.73 40.43
C ASP A 216 -17.63 50.53 40.35
N GLU A 217 -17.10 50.10 41.50
CA GLU A 217 -16.08 49.06 41.58
C GLU A 217 -16.58 47.69 41.11
N GLY A 218 -17.82 47.31 41.46
CA GLY A 218 -18.39 46.05 41.01
C GLY A 218 -18.57 46.01 39.50
N VAL A 219 -19.04 47.13 38.94
CA VAL A 219 -19.24 47.29 37.49
C VAL A 219 -17.91 47.28 36.73
N ARG A 220 -16.93 48.10 37.13
CA ARG A 220 -15.66 48.21 36.41
C ARG A 220 -14.89 46.90 36.43
N ASN A 221 -14.89 46.18 37.56
CA ASN A 221 -14.17 44.91 37.71
C ASN A 221 -14.81 43.81 36.86
N ALA A 222 -16.15 43.73 36.83
CA ALA A 222 -16.87 42.79 35.96
C ALA A 222 -16.63 43.07 34.47
N LYS A 223 -16.65 44.35 34.06
CA LYS A 223 -16.36 44.75 32.67
C LYS A 223 -14.88 44.59 32.29
N ARG A 224 -13.95 44.72 33.24
CA ARG A 224 -12.53 44.39 33.07
C ARG A 224 -12.32 42.90 32.77
N GLN A 225 -12.93 42.02 33.56
CA GLN A 225 -12.89 40.57 33.30
C GLN A 225 -13.51 40.21 31.95
N GLN A 226 -14.59 40.90 31.54
CA GLN A 226 -15.18 40.73 30.22
C GLN A 226 -14.23 41.18 29.09
N LEU A 227 -13.50 42.29 29.27
CA LEU A 227 -12.46 42.74 28.34
C LEU A 227 -11.33 41.71 28.23
N GLU A 228 -10.81 41.26 29.37
CA GLU A 228 -9.71 40.28 29.45
C GLU A 228 -10.07 38.97 28.76
N SER A 229 -11.27 38.42 29.00
CA SER A 229 -11.76 37.23 28.28
C SER A 229 -11.82 37.46 26.76
N LYS A 230 -12.46 38.54 26.30
CA LYS A 230 -12.55 38.83 24.85
C LYS A 230 -11.19 39.04 24.19
N ALA A 231 -10.25 39.66 24.91
CA ALA A 231 -8.88 39.86 24.42
C ALA A 231 -8.12 38.52 24.34
N LEU A 232 -8.27 37.64 25.32
CA LEU A 232 -7.71 36.28 25.29
C LEU A 232 -8.31 35.45 24.15
N ASP A 233 -9.62 35.53 23.92
CA ASP A 233 -10.32 34.84 22.82
C ASP A 233 -9.81 35.31 21.44
N LEU A 234 -9.52 36.61 21.28
CA LEU A 234 -8.95 37.19 20.05
C LEU A 234 -7.55 36.65 19.74
N VAL A 235 -6.70 36.48 20.76
CA VAL A 235 -5.28 36.13 20.57
C VAL A 235 -4.99 34.62 20.65
N HIS A 236 -5.92 33.83 21.20
CA HIS A 236 -5.79 32.37 21.33
C HIS A 236 -5.55 31.64 19.98
N PRO A 237 -6.17 32.00 18.84
CA PRO A 237 -5.87 31.39 17.54
C PRO A 237 -4.38 31.48 17.17
N ALA A 238 -3.72 32.62 17.43
CA ALA A 238 -2.30 32.80 17.15
C ALA A 238 -1.42 31.92 18.06
N TYR A 239 -1.76 31.79 19.34
CA TYR A 239 -1.09 30.86 20.26
C TYR A 239 -1.21 29.40 19.80
N SER A 240 -2.41 28.98 19.36
CA SER A 240 -2.65 27.63 18.82
C SER A 240 -1.80 27.36 17.57
N THR A 241 -1.67 28.34 16.67
CA THR A 241 -0.82 28.27 15.48
C THR A 241 0.66 28.18 15.86
N LEU A 242 1.13 28.99 16.82
CA LEU A 242 2.50 28.93 17.34
C LEU A 242 2.84 27.55 17.93
N LEU A 243 1.97 26.96 18.76
CA LEU A 243 2.14 25.58 19.25
C LEU A 243 2.19 24.57 18.10
N GLY A 244 1.42 24.78 17.04
CA GLY A 244 1.47 24.02 15.80
C GLY A 244 2.86 24.05 15.14
N HIS A 245 3.44 25.24 14.97
CA HIS A 245 4.79 25.41 14.42
C HIS A 245 5.88 24.83 15.32
N LEU A 246 5.80 25.02 16.64
CA LEU A 246 6.74 24.43 17.60
C LEU A 246 6.72 22.90 17.54
N ARG A 247 5.53 22.28 17.48
CA ARG A 247 5.39 20.83 17.31
C ARG A 247 6.01 20.35 15.99
N SER A 248 5.72 21.02 14.88
CA SER A 248 6.26 20.63 13.57
C SER A 248 7.78 20.73 13.53
N LYS A 249 8.36 21.83 14.04
CA LYS A 249 9.80 22.03 14.16
C LYS A 249 10.47 20.97 15.04
N ALA A 250 9.90 20.68 16.22
CA ALA A 250 10.43 19.66 17.11
C ALA A 250 10.39 18.26 16.49
N LEU A 251 9.32 17.92 15.76
CA LEU A 251 9.19 16.64 15.04
C LEU A 251 10.18 16.54 13.87
N GLU A 252 10.44 17.62 13.13
CA GLU A 252 11.45 17.66 12.06
C GLU A 252 12.88 17.56 12.63
N SER A 253 13.16 18.28 13.72
CA SER A 253 14.38 18.17 14.53
C SER A 253 14.61 16.72 15.00
N PHE A 254 13.56 16.03 15.46
CA PHE A 254 13.61 14.60 15.80
C PHE A 254 13.99 13.71 14.62
N LYS A 255 13.33 13.86 13.47
CA LYS A 255 13.59 13.08 12.25
C LYS A 255 15.05 13.20 11.81
N ASN A 256 15.54 14.42 11.69
CA ASN A 256 16.88 14.72 11.20
C ASN A 256 17.96 14.20 12.18
N LYS A 257 17.74 14.33 13.49
CA LYS A 257 18.65 13.79 14.53
C LYS A 257 18.65 12.26 14.56
N LEU A 258 17.48 11.63 14.38
CA LEU A 258 17.35 10.18 14.35
C LEU A 258 18.11 9.61 13.13
N GLU A 259 17.87 10.15 11.94
CA GLU A 259 18.58 9.75 10.72
C GLU A 259 20.11 9.88 10.86
N GLN A 260 20.59 11.01 11.38
CA GLN A 260 22.03 11.21 11.65
C GLN A 260 22.61 10.22 12.66
N SER A 261 21.87 9.86 13.71
CA SER A 261 22.32 8.88 14.71
C SER A 261 22.39 7.46 14.12
N LEU A 262 21.44 7.11 13.24
CA LEU A 262 21.44 5.83 12.52
C LEU A 262 22.60 5.74 11.52
N ILE A 263 22.93 6.83 10.81
CA ILE A 263 24.11 6.88 9.91
C ILE A 263 25.43 6.69 10.68
N LYS A 264 25.51 7.14 11.93
CA LYS A 264 26.69 6.92 12.80
C LYS A 264 26.81 5.50 13.37
N GLY A 265 25.79 4.64 13.17
CA GLY A 265 25.75 3.31 13.77
C GLY A 265 25.40 3.29 15.26
N GLU A 266 24.79 4.37 15.79
CA GLU A 266 24.31 4.40 17.18
C GLU A 266 23.08 3.48 17.35
N GLY A 267 23.06 2.67 18.42
CA GLY A 267 22.03 1.64 18.64
C GLY A 267 20.60 2.21 18.67
N PHE A 268 19.72 1.66 17.83
CA PHE A 268 18.40 2.22 17.50
C PHE A 268 17.59 2.70 18.71
N ALA A 269 17.41 1.87 19.74
CA ALA A 269 16.62 2.23 20.92
C ALA A 269 17.24 3.37 21.75
N ALA A 270 18.57 3.43 21.84
CA ALA A 270 19.28 4.53 22.51
C ALA A 270 19.19 5.83 21.70
N SER A 271 19.35 5.76 20.38
CA SER A 271 19.18 6.87 19.43
C SER A 271 17.78 7.46 19.53
N VAL A 272 16.73 6.63 19.49
CA VAL A 272 15.33 7.06 19.66
C VAL A 272 15.12 7.73 21.01
N ARG A 273 15.52 7.13 22.14
CA ARG A 273 15.37 7.74 23.47
C ARG A 273 16.03 9.11 23.56
N THR A 274 17.25 9.24 23.04
CA THR A 274 18.04 10.48 23.06
C THR A 274 17.41 11.57 22.19
N CYS A 275 17.00 11.21 20.97
CA CYS A 275 16.32 12.12 20.05
C CYS A 275 14.95 12.56 20.60
N THR A 276 14.17 11.64 21.18
CA THR A 276 12.89 11.96 21.84
C THR A 276 13.11 12.90 23.01
N GLY A 277 14.09 12.64 23.88
CA GLY A 277 14.43 13.54 24.99
C GLY A 277 14.79 14.96 24.52
N SER A 278 15.62 15.08 23.48
CA SER A 278 15.98 16.37 22.88
C SER A 278 14.78 17.08 22.23
N CYS A 279 13.92 16.34 21.53
CA CYS A 279 12.70 16.85 20.88
C CYS A 279 11.70 17.40 21.91
N MET A 280 11.42 16.64 22.97
CA MET A 280 10.52 17.08 24.03
C MET A 280 11.09 18.31 24.77
N LEU A 281 12.40 18.35 25.03
CA LEU A 281 13.05 19.53 25.63
C LEU A 281 12.94 20.77 24.74
N GLU A 282 13.17 20.64 23.43
CA GLU A 282 13.04 21.75 22.46
C GLU A 282 11.61 22.30 22.42
N PHE A 283 10.61 21.40 22.46
CA PHE A 283 9.19 21.79 22.52
C PHE A 283 8.81 22.45 23.86
N ASP A 284 9.23 21.86 24.99
CA ASP A 284 8.92 22.37 26.33
C ASP A 284 9.57 23.76 26.57
N GLN A 285 10.77 24.00 26.04
CA GLN A 285 11.40 25.32 26.02
C GLN A 285 10.61 26.33 25.18
N GLY A 286 10.13 25.93 24.00
CA GLY A 286 9.27 26.78 23.16
C GLY A 286 7.95 27.15 23.83
N CYS A 287 7.32 26.20 24.55
CA CYS A 287 6.09 26.45 25.31
C CYS A 287 6.32 27.39 26.50
N ALA A 288 7.46 27.28 27.19
CA ALA A 288 7.82 28.18 28.28
C ALA A 288 7.97 29.65 27.80
N ASP A 289 8.52 29.87 26.60
CA ASP A 289 8.63 31.20 25.99
C ASP A 289 7.28 31.74 25.45
N ALA A 290 6.37 30.84 25.07
CA ALA A 290 5.01 31.17 24.63
C ALA A 290 4.02 31.48 25.77
N THR A 291 4.39 31.25 27.03
CA THR A 291 3.52 31.45 28.20
C THR A 291 3.25 32.94 28.45
N ILE A 292 1.98 33.32 28.59
CA ILE A 292 1.56 34.68 28.92
C ILE A 292 1.21 34.87 30.40
N ARG A 293 1.21 36.10 30.89
CA ARG A 293 0.87 36.41 32.30
C ARG A 293 -0.64 36.34 32.57
N GLN A 294 -1.45 36.70 31.59
CA GLN A 294 -2.89 36.87 31.74
C GLN A 294 -3.70 35.56 31.59
N ALA A 295 -3.07 34.45 31.14
CA ALA A 295 -3.74 33.15 31.07
C ALA A 295 -2.78 31.97 31.25
N ASN A 296 -3.26 30.93 31.95
CA ASN A 296 -2.57 29.64 32.08
C ASN A 296 -3.08 28.68 30.99
N TRP A 297 -2.63 28.87 29.75
CA TRP A 297 -3.05 28.04 28.61
C TRP A 297 -2.39 26.66 28.62
N ASP A 298 -3.19 25.61 28.49
CA ASP A 298 -2.74 24.22 28.52
C ASP A 298 -2.10 23.76 27.19
N ALA A 299 -0.78 23.55 27.20
CA ALA A 299 -0.04 22.96 26.07
C ALA A 299 0.02 21.42 26.09
N SER A 300 -0.45 20.74 27.15
CA SER A 300 -0.29 19.29 27.34
C SER A 300 -0.87 18.47 26.17
N LYS A 301 -2.04 18.84 25.66
CA LYS A 301 -2.68 18.16 24.53
C LYS A 301 -1.83 18.18 23.25
N VAL A 302 -1.08 19.26 23.02
CA VAL A 302 -0.17 19.37 21.87
C VAL A 302 1.12 18.59 22.14
N ARG A 303 1.61 18.61 23.38
CA ARG A 303 2.76 17.83 23.85
C ARG A 303 2.54 16.31 23.72
N ASP A 304 1.35 15.83 24.11
CA ASP A 304 0.96 14.42 23.99
C ASP A 304 0.66 14.02 22.54
N LYS A 305 0.31 14.99 21.68
CA LYS A 305 0.26 14.78 20.24
C LYS A 305 1.68 14.64 19.65
N LEU A 306 2.61 15.55 20.01
CA LEU A 306 4.02 15.44 19.61
C LEU A 306 4.62 14.09 20.00
N ARG A 307 4.39 13.65 21.24
CA ARG A 307 4.88 12.35 21.72
C ARG A 307 4.36 11.19 20.88
N ARG A 308 3.05 11.16 20.59
CA ARG A 308 2.46 10.12 19.72
C ARG A 308 2.98 10.19 18.28
N ASP A 309 3.20 11.38 17.73
CA ASP A 309 3.76 11.55 16.37
C ASP A 309 5.22 11.04 16.32
N VAL A 310 6.00 11.29 17.37
CA VAL A 310 7.38 10.78 17.57
C VAL A 310 7.39 9.27 17.72
N ASP A 311 6.57 8.70 18.61
CA ASP A 311 6.49 7.26 18.86
C ASP A 311 5.99 6.49 17.62
N ALA A 312 5.05 7.07 16.86
CA ALA A 312 4.59 6.52 15.59
C ALA A 312 5.68 6.56 14.51
N HIS A 313 6.42 7.66 14.38
CA HIS A 313 7.52 7.73 13.42
C HIS A 313 8.66 6.78 13.79
N ALA A 314 9.04 6.71 15.07
CA ALA A 314 10.03 5.75 15.56
C ALA A 314 9.61 4.30 15.29
N SER A 315 8.31 3.97 15.45
CA SER A 315 7.79 2.64 15.15
C SER A 315 7.81 2.33 13.65
N SER A 316 7.51 3.32 12.80
CA SER A 316 7.63 3.21 11.34
C SER A 316 9.07 2.90 10.93
N VAL A 317 10.04 3.73 11.34
CA VAL A 317 11.47 3.55 11.01
C VAL A 317 12.00 2.24 11.59
N ARG A 318 11.55 1.83 12.79
CA ARG A 318 11.85 0.51 13.36
C ARG A 318 11.41 -0.62 12.42
N SER A 319 10.15 -0.61 11.97
CA SER A 319 9.61 -1.67 11.11
C SER A 319 10.31 -1.72 9.74
N GLU A 320 10.62 -0.56 9.17
CA GLU A 320 11.35 -0.44 7.90
C GLU A 320 12.76 -1.00 8.02
N LYS A 321 13.54 -0.58 9.03
CA LYS A 321 14.91 -1.06 9.26
C LYS A 321 14.97 -2.55 9.60
N LEU A 322 14.00 -3.08 10.32
CA LEU A 322 13.90 -4.52 10.59
C LEU A 322 13.58 -5.33 9.34
N SER A 323 12.70 -4.83 8.47
CA SER A 323 12.40 -5.49 7.19
C SER A 323 13.58 -5.45 6.21
N GLU A 324 14.33 -4.34 6.18
CA GLU A 324 15.59 -4.21 5.41
C GLU A 324 16.66 -5.19 5.90
N MET A 325 16.85 -5.29 7.23
CA MET A 325 17.78 -6.28 7.82
C MET A 325 17.35 -7.71 7.52
N MET A 326 16.07 -8.03 7.68
CA MET A 326 15.53 -9.37 7.41
C MET A 326 15.75 -9.76 5.94
N ALA A 327 15.41 -8.90 4.98
CA ALA A 327 15.64 -9.14 3.55
C ALA A 327 17.13 -9.30 3.20
N ASN A 328 18.03 -8.59 3.90
CA ASN A 328 19.48 -8.76 3.73
C ASN A 328 19.96 -10.15 4.21
N TYR A 329 19.49 -10.62 5.37
CA TYR A 329 19.83 -11.96 5.87
C TYR A 329 19.17 -13.08 5.04
N GLU A 330 17.93 -12.91 4.56
CA GLU A 330 17.29 -13.82 3.61
C GLU A 330 18.10 -13.94 2.31
N LYS A 331 18.63 -12.82 1.79
CA LYS A 331 19.50 -12.80 0.61
C LYS A 331 20.84 -13.49 0.86
N GLN A 332 21.43 -13.32 2.04
CA GLN A 332 22.65 -14.03 2.44
C GLN A 332 22.41 -15.54 2.53
N LEU A 333 21.31 -15.97 3.16
CA LEU A 333 20.90 -17.38 3.23
C LEU A 333 20.62 -17.95 1.83
N ALA A 334 19.97 -17.20 0.95
CA ALA A 334 19.74 -17.63 -0.43
C ALA A 334 21.06 -17.89 -1.18
N LEU A 335 22.06 -17.01 -1.03
CA LEU A 335 23.40 -17.22 -1.61
C LEU A 335 24.13 -18.42 -0.97
N ALA A 336 24.10 -18.54 0.36
CA ALA A 336 24.78 -19.61 1.09
C ALA A 336 24.17 -21.01 0.88
N LEU A 337 22.86 -21.09 0.60
CA LEU A 337 22.15 -22.36 0.45
C LEU A 337 21.96 -22.80 -1.00
N THR A 338 21.73 -21.89 -1.96
CA THR A 338 21.27 -22.28 -3.31
C THR A 338 22.31 -23.08 -4.10
N GLU A 339 23.55 -22.59 -4.20
CA GLU A 339 24.59 -23.29 -4.97
C GLU A 339 25.06 -24.59 -4.31
N PRO A 340 25.30 -24.65 -2.98
CA PRO A 340 25.71 -25.91 -2.36
C PRO A 340 24.60 -26.96 -2.37
N VAL A 341 23.32 -26.58 -2.23
CA VAL A 341 22.20 -27.52 -2.38
C VAL A 341 22.09 -28.06 -3.80
N GLU A 342 22.29 -27.24 -4.84
CA GLU A 342 22.37 -27.74 -6.24
C GLU A 342 23.47 -28.79 -6.36
N SER A 343 24.70 -28.47 -5.94
CA SER A 343 25.84 -29.41 -6.04
C SER A 343 25.64 -30.73 -5.28
N LEU A 344 24.99 -30.70 -4.11
CA LEU A 344 24.70 -31.90 -3.31
C LEU A 344 23.60 -32.76 -3.95
N LEU A 345 22.59 -32.13 -4.56
CA LEU A 345 21.55 -32.83 -5.31
C LEU A 345 22.10 -33.40 -6.63
N GLU A 346 22.96 -32.67 -7.34
CA GLU A 346 23.66 -33.14 -8.55
C GLU A 346 24.53 -34.37 -8.30
N ALA A 347 25.25 -34.40 -7.17
CA ALA A 347 26.12 -35.52 -6.81
C ALA A 347 25.36 -36.85 -6.66
N GLY A 348 24.06 -36.80 -6.32
CA GLY A 348 23.17 -37.96 -6.23
C GLY A 348 23.58 -39.01 -5.20
N GLN A 349 24.37 -38.62 -4.20
CA GLN A 349 24.88 -39.53 -3.17
C GLN A 349 23.78 -39.90 -2.16
N LYS A 350 23.89 -41.08 -1.55
CA LYS A 350 22.87 -41.61 -0.62
C LYS A 350 22.68 -40.72 0.63
N ASP A 351 23.74 -40.02 1.02
CA ASP A 351 23.79 -39.08 2.15
C ASP A 351 23.54 -37.61 1.76
N ALA A 352 23.21 -37.31 0.49
CA ALA A 352 22.99 -35.94 0.00
C ALA A 352 22.01 -35.15 0.91
N TRP A 353 20.89 -35.75 1.30
CA TRP A 353 19.93 -35.13 2.22
C TRP A 353 20.45 -34.95 3.64
N ALA A 354 21.33 -35.82 4.14
CA ALA A 354 21.98 -35.63 5.46
C ALA A 354 22.98 -34.46 5.42
N SER A 355 23.74 -34.35 4.33
CA SER A 355 24.64 -33.21 4.07
C SER A 355 23.86 -31.90 3.90
N ILE A 356 22.73 -31.90 3.19
CA ILE A 356 21.82 -30.74 3.07
C ILE A 356 21.26 -30.34 4.45
N ARG A 357 20.81 -31.29 5.29
CA ARG A 357 20.35 -30.98 6.66
C ARG A 357 21.44 -30.36 7.53
N LYS A 358 22.67 -30.88 7.45
CA LYS A 358 23.82 -30.34 8.18
C LYS A 358 24.18 -28.93 7.74
N LEU A 359 24.16 -28.66 6.43
CA LEU A 359 24.36 -27.33 5.86
C LEU A 359 23.25 -26.37 6.31
N LEU A 360 21.99 -26.71 6.06
CA LEU A 360 20.83 -25.89 6.43
C LEU A 360 20.86 -25.53 7.92
N LYS A 361 21.11 -26.51 8.81
CA LYS A 361 21.22 -26.26 10.25
C LYS A 361 22.35 -25.29 10.59
N ARG A 362 23.53 -25.44 9.96
CA ARG A 362 24.69 -24.58 10.21
C ARG A 362 24.43 -23.14 9.76
N GLU A 363 24.10 -22.94 8.49
CA GLU A 363 23.98 -21.60 7.91
C GLU A 363 22.78 -20.84 8.50
N THR A 364 21.67 -21.54 8.77
CA THR A 364 20.51 -20.93 9.48
C THR A 364 20.87 -20.57 10.93
N GLN A 365 21.61 -21.41 11.65
CA GLN A 365 22.02 -21.09 13.03
C GLN A 365 23.00 -19.91 13.08
N VAL A 366 23.92 -19.80 12.12
CA VAL A 366 24.80 -18.63 11.98
C VAL A 366 23.97 -17.38 11.71
N ALA A 367 23.12 -17.38 10.68
CA ALA A 367 22.29 -16.24 10.32
C ALA A 367 21.37 -15.79 11.47
N VAL A 368 20.67 -16.72 12.14
CA VAL A 368 19.83 -16.41 13.31
C VAL A 368 20.65 -15.82 14.46
N SER A 369 21.87 -16.34 14.72
CA SER A 369 22.72 -15.80 15.78
C SER A 369 23.21 -14.37 15.48
N GLU A 370 23.66 -14.07 14.27
CA GLU A 370 24.09 -12.73 13.87
C GLU A 370 22.91 -11.74 13.81
N PHE A 371 21.76 -12.18 13.30
CA PHE A 371 20.51 -11.41 13.27
C PHE A 371 20.02 -11.07 14.68
N SER A 372 20.05 -12.02 15.62
CA SER A 372 19.70 -11.77 17.03
C SER A 372 20.65 -10.77 17.70
N ALA A 373 21.96 -10.84 17.43
CA ALA A 373 22.95 -9.92 17.97
C ALA A 373 22.77 -8.49 17.42
N THR A 374 22.50 -8.35 16.12
CA THR A 374 22.26 -7.05 15.48
C THR A 374 20.92 -6.42 15.89
N ILE A 375 19.87 -7.22 16.05
CA ILE A 375 18.55 -6.73 16.49
C ILE A 375 18.50 -6.40 17.99
N GLY A 376 19.44 -6.88 18.81
CA GLY A 376 19.50 -6.54 20.24
C GLY A 376 19.48 -5.03 20.54
N GLY A 377 20.00 -4.19 19.63
CA GLY A 377 19.95 -2.73 19.75
C GLY A 377 18.58 -2.07 19.51
N PHE A 378 17.56 -2.82 19.11
CA PHE A 378 16.20 -2.31 18.84
C PHE A 378 15.21 -2.48 19.99
N GLU A 379 15.58 -3.26 21.03
CA GLU A 379 14.75 -3.54 22.22
C GLU A 379 13.32 -4.01 21.87
N LEU A 380 13.24 -5.06 21.05
CA LEU A 380 11.99 -5.72 20.70
C LEU A 380 11.45 -6.59 21.84
N ASP A 381 10.15 -6.84 21.81
CA ASP A 381 9.53 -7.83 22.68
C ASP A 381 9.94 -9.26 22.25
N GLN A 382 9.97 -10.17 23.23
CA GLN A 382 10.42 -11.55 23.00
C GLN A 382 9.58 -12.28 21.95
N ALA A 383 8.27 -12.04 21.89
CA ALA A 383 7.40 -12.72 20.93
C ALA A 383 7.66 -12.28 19.49
N THR A 384 7.91 -10.99 19.25
CA THR A 384 8.35 -10.47 17.94
C THR A 384 9.73 -10.99 17.57
N LEU A 385 10.68 -11.05 18.53
CA LEU A 385 12.00 -11.64 18.30
C LEU A 385 11.91 -13.11 17.87
N ASP A 386 11.23 -13.93 18.67
CA ASP A 386 11.05 -15.36 18.40
C ASP A 386 10.35 -15.58 17.05
N LYS A 387 9.34 -14.75 16.74
CA LYS A 387 8.67 -14.78 15.44
C LYS A 387 9.62 -14.45 14.28
N MET A 388 10.39 -13.37 14.35
CA MET A 388 11.32 -13.00 13.26
C MET A 388 12.43 -14.05 13.08
N MET A 389 12.88 -14.69 14.16
CA MET A 389 13.81 -15.82 14.06
C MET A 389 13.15 -17.03 13.39
N GLN A 390 11.90 -17.35 13.74
CA GLN A 390 11.14 -18.43 13.12
C GLN A 390 10.87 -18.17 11.63
N ASP A 391 10.46 -16.94 11.26
CA ASP A 391 10.26 -16.52 9.88
C ASP A 391 11.56 -16.70 9.06
N LEU A 392 12.74 -16.39 9.63
CA LEU A 392 14.04 -16.61 9.00
C LEU A 392 14.38 -18.11 8.83
N MET A 393 14.06 -18.95 9.82
CA MET A 393 14.24 -20.40 9.73
C MET A 393 13.33 -21.04 8.67
N ASP A 394 12.08 -20.56 8.57
CA ASP A 394 11.12 -21.04 7.58
C ASP A 394 11.42 -20.51 6.18
N CYS A 395 11.98 -19.30 6.06
CA CYS A 395 12.56 -18.81 4.81
C CYS A 395 13.70 -19.72 4.34
N ALA A 396 14.67 -20.03 5.21
CA ALA A 396 15.77 -20.96 4.90
C ALA A 396 15.28 -22.35 4.48
N ARG A 397 14.28 -22.92 5.18
CA ARG A 397 13.62 -24.18 4.78
C ARG A 397 12.97 -24.07 3.40
N SER A 398 12.19 -23.02 3.16
CA SER A 398 11.47 -22.79 1.90
C SER A 398 12.40 -22.62 0.69
N LEU A 399 13.58 -22.02 0.89
CA LEU A 399 14.62 -21.89 -0.13
C LEU A 399 15.14 -23.26 -0.57
N VAL A 400 15.41 -24.16 0.38
CA VAL A 400 15.84 -25.54 0.09
C VAL A 400 14.72 -26.34 -0.58
N GLU A 401 13.47 -26.24 -0.11
CA GLU A 401 12.31 -26.90 -0.73
C GLU A 401 12.09 -26.45 -2.19
N LYS A 402 12.14 -25.13 -2.42
CA LYS A 402 12.01 -24.54 -3.76
C LYS A 402 13.14 -25.02 -4.67
N LYS A 403 14.39 -24.95 -4.20
CA LYS A 403 15.56 -25.37 -4.97
C LYS A 403 15.52 -26.85 -5.32
N ALA A 404 15.13 -27.71 -4.38
CA ALA A 404 14.95 -29.13 -4.61
C ALA A 404 13.85 -29.42 -5.65
N ARG A 405 12.78 -28.63 -5.67
CA ARG A 405 11.71 -28.73 -6.69
C ARG A 405 12.19 -28.30 -8.08
N ASP A 406 12.93 -27.19 -8.17
CA ASP A 406 13.50 -26.69 -9.42
C ASP A 406 14.50 -27.70 -10.03
N ASP A 407 15.31 -28.37 -9.20
CA ASP A 407 16.29 -29.36 -9.65
C ASP A 407 15.67 -30.74 -9.91
N ALA A 408 14.62 -31.14 -9.18
CA ALA A 408 13.82 -32.32 -9.51
C ALA A 408 13.15 -32.19 -10.89
N GLY A 409 12.78 -30.98 -11.32
CA GLY A 409 12.33 -30.70 -12.70
C GLY A 409 13.38 -31.03 -13.78
N LYS A 410 14.67 -31.01 -13.43
CA LYS A 410 15.81 -31.32 -14.33
C LYS A 410 16.25 -32.79 -14.24
N VAL A 411 15.63 -33.61 -13.39
CA VAL A 411 16.11 -34.96 -13.02
C VAL A 411 16.45 -35.86 -14.21
N LEU A 412 15.67 -35.85 -15.29
CA LEU A 412 15.93 -36.68 -16.48
C LEU A 412 17.28 -36.36 -17.13
N ILE A 413 17.64 -35.07 -17.20
CA ILE A 413 18.92 -34.63 -17.76
C ILE A 413 20.05 -35.11 -16.86
N ARG A 414 19.93 -34.85 -15.54
CA ARG A 414 20.91 -35.28 -14.54
C ARG A 414 21.10 -36.80 -14.51
N MET A 415 20.02 -37.58 -14.68
CA MET A 415 20.07 -39.04 -14.80
C MET A 415 20.85 -39.49 -16.05
N LYS A 416 20.67 -38.81 -17.19
CA LYS A 416 21.42 -39.08 -18.42
C LYS A 416 22.90 -38.70 -18.31
N ASP A 417 23.22 -37.60 -17.63
CA ASP A 417 24.60 -37.19 -17.38
C ASP A 417 25.28 -38.18 -16.41
N ARG A 418 24.58 -38.61 -15.36
CA ARG A 418 25.06 -39.63 -14.41
C ARG A 418 25.22 -41.01 -15.06
N PHE A 419 24.31 -41.38 -15.96
CA PHE A 419 24.47 -42.58 -16.78
C PHE A 419 25.68 -42.46 -17.71
N SER A 420 25.81 -41.35 -18.44
CA SER A 420 26.87 -41.15 -19.44
C SER A 420 28.26 -41.06 -18.81
N THR A 421 28.38 -40.50 -17.61
CA THR A 421 29.64 -40.50 -16.84
C THR A 421 30.03 -41.92 -16.44
N VAL A 422 29.15 -42.68 -15.77
CA VAL A 422 29.45 -44.06 -15.32
C VAL A 422 29.60 -45.06 -16.49
N PHE A 423 28.85 -44.88 -17.59
CA PHE A 423 28.86 -45.79 -18.73
C PHE A 423 30.05 -45.55 -19.68
N ASN A 424 30.34 -44.28 -20.02
CA ASN A 424 31.38 -43.93 -20.98
C ASN A 424 32.77 -43.72 -20.36
N HIS A 425 32.92 -43.77 -19.03
CA HIS A 425 34.22 -43.66 -18.37
C HIS A 425 34.53 -44.91 -17.55
N ASP A 426 35.82 -45.12 -17.25
CA ASP A 426 36.29 -46.10 -16.28
C ASP A 426 36.42 -45.49 -14.86
N ASN A 427 36.94 -46.28 -13.92
CA ASN A 427 37.11 -45.85 -12.53
C ASN A 427 38.16 -44.74 -12.37
N ASP A 428 39.06 -44.57 -13.35
CA ASP A 428 40.10 -43.54 -13.38
C ASP A 428 39.63 -42.28 -14.13
N SER A 429 38.33 -42.20 -14.45
CA SER A 429 37.68 -41.11 -15.20
C SER A 429 38.13 -40.98 -16.66
N LEU A 430 38.77 -41.99 -17.23
CA LEU A 430 39.19 -42.00 -18.63
C LEU A 430 38.06 -42.50 -19.54
N PRO A 431 37.91 -41.96 -20.77
CA PRO A 431 36.93 -42.46 -21.73
C PRO A 431 37.13 -43.95 -22.06
N ARG A 432 36.10 -44.74 -21.78
CA ARG A 432 36.09 -46.20 -21.92
C ARG A 432 36.10 -46.60 -23.40
N VAL A 433 37.09 -47.38 -23.79
CA VAL A 433 37.21 -47.97 -25.14
C VAL A 433 36.64 -49.39 -25.12
N TRP A 434 35.79 -49.74 -26.08
CA TRP A 434 35.13 -51.05 -26.14
C TRP A 434 36.05 -52.13 -26.75
N THR A 435 37.04 -52.58 -25.98
CA THR A 435 38.09 -53.52 -26.45
C THR A 435 37.66 -55.00 -26.47
N GLY A 436 36.45 -55.31 -26.00
CA GLY A 436 35.90 -56.67 -26.01
C GLY A 436 36.14 -57.47 -24.73
N LYS A 437 36.85 -56.88 -23.75
CA LYS A 437 37.05 -57.44 -22.41
C LYS A 437 36.03 -56.94 -21.39
N GLU A 438 35.32 -55.85 -21.71
CA GLU A 438 34.35 -55.21 -20.83
C GLU A 438 32.99 -55.93 -20.92
N ASP A 439 32.41 -56.31 -19.78
CA ASP A 439 31.00 -56.77 -19.75
C ASP A 439 30.06 -55.56 -19.78
N ILE A 440 29.57 -55.23 -20.97
CA ILE A 440 28.63 -54.13 -21.19
C ILE A 440 27.37 -54.30 -20.33
N ARG A 441 26.95 -55.52 -19.97
CA ARG A 441 25.74 -55.75 -19.17
C ARG A 441 25.92 -55.32 -17.72
N THR A 442 27.07 -55.60 -17.10
CA THR A 442 27.35 -55.14 -15.72
C THR A 442 27.49 -53.61 -15.71
N ILE A 443 28.28 -53.04 -16.62
CA ILE A 443 28.45 -51.58 -16.75
C ILE A 443 27.11 -50.87 -16.98
N THR A 444 26.24 -51.43 -17.82
CA THR A 444 24.88 -50.91 -18.03
C THR A 444 24.02 -51.02 -16.77
N LYS A 445 24.15 -52.11 -16.00
CA LYS A 445 23.42 -52.28 -14.73
C LYS A 445 23.89 -51.25 -13.69
N ASP A 446 25.19 -51.02 -13.59
CA ASP A 446 25.80 -50.10 -12.63
C ASP A 446 25.50 -48.63 -12.98
N ALA A 447 25.60 -48.26 -14.26
CA ALA A 447 25.20 -46.93 -14.74
C ALA A 447 23.69 -46.68 -14.56
N ARG A 448 22.84 -47.71 -14.74
CA ARG A 448 21.41 -47.63 -14.44
C ARG A 448 21.14 -47.52 -12.94
N SER A 449 21.85 -48.26 -12.07
CA SER A 449 21.69 -48.11 -10.62
C SER A 449 22.12 -46.73 -10.13
N ALA A 450 23.20 -46.16 -10.67
CA ALA A 450 23.63 -44.81 -10.34
C ALA A 450 22.60 -43.73 -10.75
N ALA A 451 21.98 -43.86 -11.93
CA ALA A 451 20.89 -42.98 -12.34
C ALA A 451 19.60 -43.19 -11.50
N LEU A 452 19.33 -44.41 -11.04
CA LEU A 452 18.18 -44.71 -10.19
C LEU A 452 18.35 -44.20 -8.76
N MET A 453 19.57 -44.23 -8.21
CA MET A 453 19.90 -43.57 -6.94
C MET A 453 19.55 -42.09 -6.99
N LEU A 454 19.98 -41.38 -8.04
CA LEU A 454 19.70 -39.97 -8.24
C LEU A 454 18.18 -39.69 -8.32
N LEU A 455 17.42 -40.52 -9.03
CA LEU A 455 15.95 -40.43 -9.06
C LEU A 455 15.35 -40.63 -7.65
N SER A 456 15.87 -41.57 -6.85
CA SER A 456 15.38 -41.81 -5.48
C SER A 456 15.70 -40.64 -4.52
N VAL A 457 16.85 -39.98 -4.71
CA VAL A 457 17.23 -38.76 -3.98
C VAL A 457 16.30 -37.61 -4.35
N MET A 458 16.02 -37.41 -5.64
CA MET A 458 15.15 -36.31 -6.14
C MET A 458 13.64 -36.57 -6.05
N ALA A 459 13.20 -37.76 -5.61
CA ALA A 459 11.76 -38.08 -5.51
C ALA A 459 11.02 -37.36 -4.37
N ALA A 460 11.71 -37.07 -3.26
CA ALA A 460 11.12 -36.46 -2.07
C ALA A 460 12.16 -35.65 -1.25
N VAL A 461 11.68 -34.58 -0.61
CA VAL A 461 12.40 -33.77 0.36
C VAL A 461 12.56 -34.53 1.67
N ARG A 462 13.78 -34.63 2.21
CA ARG A 462 14.09 -35.37 3.45
C ARG A 462 14.75 -34.50 4.52
N LEU A 463 14.04 -33.44 4.93
CA LEU A 463 14.51 -32.50 5.95
C LEU A 463 14.18 -32.94 7.39
N ASP A 464 13.12 -33.72 7.61
CA ASP A 464 12.60 -34.06 8.96
C ASP A 464 13.10 -35.40 9.54
N GLU A 465 14.11 -36.03 8.93
CA GLU A 465 14.65 -37.37 9.32
C GLU A 465 13.63 -38.52 9.38
N LYS A 466 12.46 -38.35 8.76
CA LYS A 466 11.46 -39.41 8.59
C LYS A 466 12.01 -40.50 7.64
N PRO A 467 12.00 -41.79 8.03
CA PRO A 467 12.44 -42.87 7.16
C PRO A 467 11.43 -43.08 6.03
N ASP A 468 11.92 -43.34 4.81
CA ASP A 468 11.10 -43.58 3.63
C ASP A 468 11.54 -44.83 2.86
N LYS A 469 10.57 -45.58 2.31
CA LYS A 469 10.83 -46.81 1.53
C LYS A 469 11.09 -46.56 0.03
N ILE A 470 11.23 -45.30 -0.40
CA ILE A 470 11.27 -44.91 -1.83
C ILE A 470 12.43 -45.57 -2.58
N GLU A 471 13.65 -45.56 -2.01
CA GLU A 471 14.83 -46.20 -2.62
C GLU A 471 14.56 -47.69 -2.88
N ASN A 472 14.20 -48.45 -1.84
CA ASN A 472 13.95 -49.88 -1.93
C ASN A 472 12.84 -50.23 -2.93
N LEU A 473 11.77 -49.41 -2.98
CA LEU A 473 10.62 -49.62 -3.84
C LEU A 473 10.91 -49.30 -5.32
N LEU A 474 11.68 -48.24 -5.58
CA LEU A 474 12.17 -47.93 -6.93
C LEU A 474 13.11 -49.02 -7.44
N PHE A 475 14.08 -49.46 -6.64
CA PHE A 475 15.04 -50.49 -7.05
C PHE A 475 14.36 -51.83 -7.35
N SER A 476 13.53 -52.34 -6.43
CA SER A 476 12.81 -53.61 -6.62
C SER A 476 11.82 -53.58 -7.80
N SER A 477 11.16 -52.45 -8.07
CA SER A 477 10.18 -52.35 -9.15
C SER A 477 10.80 -52.07 -10.54
N LEU A 478 11.90 -51.31 -10.60
CA LEU A 478 12.41 -50.72 -11.85
C LEU A 478 13.68 -51.37 -12.41
N MET A 479 14.48 -52.05 -11.58
CA MET A 479 15.65 -52.84 -12.00
C MET A 479 15.31 -54.31 -12.21
N ASP A 480 14.73 -54.97 -11.20
CA ASP A 480 14.53 -56.43 -11.21
C ASP A 480 13.34 -56.89 -12.07
N GLY A 481 12.40 -55.98 -12.38
CA GLY A 481 11.20 -56.24 -13.22
C GLY A 481 11.45 -56.59 -14.69
N THR A 482 12.67 -56.97 -15.08
CA THR A 482 13.06 -57.29 -16.47
C THR A 482 13.21 -58.81 -16.73
N LEU A 483 12.91 -59.67 -15.75
CA LEU A 483 13.16 -61.13 -15.83
C LEU A 483 11.94 -62.06 -15.67
N THR A 484 10.71 -61.57 -15.82
CA THR A 484 9.53 -62.45 -15.87
C THR A 484 8.67 -62.22 -17.12
N VAL A 485 8.98 -62.98 -18.18
CA VAL A 485 7.93 -63.43 -19.12
C VAL A 485 6.90 -64.20 -18.30
N PRO A 486 5.58 -63.94 -18.44
CA PRO A 486 4.58 -64.61 -17.62
C PRO A 486 4.45 -66.09 -18.01
N SER A 487 5.11 -66.95 -17.24
CA SER A 487 4.78 -68.38 -17.21
C SER A 487 3.37 -68.54 -16.65
N SER A 488 2.50 -69.18 -17.42
CA SER A 488 1.08 -69.30 -17.12
C SER A 488 0.79 -70.45 -16.15
N GLN A 489 1.09 -70.27 -14.86
CA GLN A 489 0.54 -71.09 -13.76
C GLN A 489 0.85 -70.43 -12.39
N ASP A 490 -0.02 -69.54 -11.92
CA ASP A 490 -0.88 -69.86 -10.77
C ASP A 490 -1.93 -68.77 -10.50
N ARG A 491 -3.16 -69.19 -10.16
CA ARG A 491 -4.32 -68.30 -10.02
C ARG A 491 -4.67 -68.14 -8.53
N SER A 492 -3.95 -67.29 -7.81
CA SER A 492 -4.39 -66.82 -6.49
C SER A 492 -4.93 -65.38 -6.58
N VAL A 493 -6.12 -65.17 -6.02
CA VAL A 493 -6.86 -63.90 -6.13
C VAL A 493 -6.40 -62.95 -5.02
N GLY A 494 -5.33 -62.23 -5.31
CA GLY A 494 -4.91 -61.03 -4.60
C GLY A 494 -4.29 -60.10 -5.63
N ALA A 495 -5.01 -59.07 -6.04
CA ALA A 495 -4.54 -58.17 -7.08
C ALA A 495 -3.25 -57.48 -6.63
N ARG A 496 -2.11 -57.85 -7.24
CA ARG A 496 -0.85 -57.10 -7.11
C ARG A 496 -1.05 -55.74 -7.76
N THR A 497 -1.60 -54.79 -7.01
CA THR A 497 -1.56 -53.37 -7.36
C THR A 497 -0.11 -52.96 -7.57
N ASP A 498 0.17 -52.43 -8.74
CA ASP A 498 1.49 -51.90 -9.10
C ASP A 498 1.82 -50.76 -8.13
N PRO A 499 2.85 -50.89 -7.26
CA PRO A 499 3.10 -49.90 -6.21
C PRO A 499 3.53 -48.54 -6.78
N LEU A 500 3.96 -48.50 -8.04
CA LEU A 500 4.27 -47.26 -8.77
C LEU A 500 3.07 -46.69 -9.56
N ALA A 501 1.86 -47.26 -9.43
CA ALA A 501 0.64 -46.71 -10.00
C ALA A 501 -0.06 -45.67 -9.08
N SER A 502 0.43 -45.48 -7.85
CA SER A 502 -0.08 -44.47 -6.92
C SER A 502 0.32 -43.05 -7.32
N SER A 503 -0.56 -42.08 -7.09
CA SER A 503 -0.27 -40.64 -7.22
C SER A 503 0.53 -40.07 -6.04
N THR A 504 0.60 -40.79 -4.91
CA THR A 504 1.28 -40.37 -3.67
C THR A 504 2.14 -41.49 -3.08
N TRP A 505 3.16 -41.11 -2.32
CA TRP A 505 3.99 -42.03 -1.54
C TRP A 505 3.32 -42.31 -0.18
N GLU A 506 3.31 -43.56 0.27
CA GLU A 506 2.57 -43.98 1.48
C GLU A 506 3.14 -43.42 2.80
N GLU A 507 4.41 -43.00 2.82
CA GLU A 507 5.13 -42.54 4.03
C GLU A 507 5.66 -41.08 3.93
N VAL A 508 5.35 -40.36 2.85
CA VAL A 508 5.84 -38.99 2.60
C VAL A 508 4.67 -38.04 2.38
N SER A 509 4.72 -36.84 2.96
CA SER A 509 3.60 -35.89 2.82
C SER A 509 3.50 -35.33 1.39
N PRO A 510 2.31 -34.87 0.96
CA PRO A 510 2.16 -34.21 -0.34
C PRO A 510 3.00 -32.94 -0.51
N LYS A 511 3.43 -32.29 0.59
CA LYS A 511 4.31 -31.10 0.52
C LYS A 511 5.76 -31.47 0.22
N ASP A 512 6.20 -32.61 0.75
CA ASP A 512 7.57 -33.12 0.64
C ASP A 512 7.78 -33.95 -0.64
N THR A 513 6.71 -34.32 -1.34
CA THR A 513 6.76 -35.07 -2.60
C THR A 513 7.21 -34.16 -3.74
N LEU A 514 8.34 -34.48 -4.38
CA LEU A 514 8.87 -33.75 -5.53
C LEU A 514 8.47 -34.43 -6.85
N ILE A 515 8.54 -35.77 -6.89
CA ILE A 515 8.20 -36.60 -8.04
C ILE A 515 7.26 -37.71 -7.58
N THR A 516 6.11 -37.85 -8.22
CA THR A 516 5.13 -38.90 -7.90
C THR A 516 5.60 -40.29 -8.37
N PRO A 517 5.12 -41.40 -7.77
CA PRO A 517 5.49 -42.76 -8.20
C PRO A 517 5.24 -43.02 -9.70
N VAL A 518 4.11 -42.54 -10.23
CA VAL A 518 3.77 -42.61 -11.66
C VAL A 518 4.75 -41.83 -12.53
N GLN A 519 5.19 -40.64 -12.09
CA GLN A 519 6.20 -39.86 -12.80
C GLN A 519 7.58 -40.53 -12.73
N CYS A 520 7.99 -41.11 -11.60
CA CYS A 520 9.21 -41.92 -11.53
C CYS A 520 9.18 -43.07 -12.56
N LYS A 521 8.01 -43.72 -12.72
CA LYS A 521 7.82 -44.80 -13.70
C LYS A 521 7.86 -44.31 -15.15
N SER A 522 7.32 -43.12 -15.47
CA SER A 522 7.41 -42.55 -16.83
C SER A 522 8.82 -42.05 -17.15
N LEU A 523 9.45 -41.32 -16.21
CA LEU A 523 10.85 -40.87 -16.32
C LEU A 523 11.80 -42.04 -16.51
N TRP A 524 11.63 -43.15 -15.79
CA TRP A 524 12.46 -44.35 -15.97
C TRP A 524 12.28 -45.01 -17.34
N ARG A 525 11.06 -45.03 -17.90
CA ARG A 525 10.82 -45.52 -19.26
C ARG A 525 11.49 -44.64 -20.30
N GLN A 526 11.33 -43.31 -20.18
CA GLN A 526 11.93 -42.34 -21.08
C GLN A 526 13.47 -42.41 -21.02
N PHE A 527 14.03 -42.40 -19.81
CA PHE A 527 15.46 -42.59 -19.58
C PHE A 527 15.99 -43.89 -20.20
N LYS A 528 15.29 -45.03 -20.05
CA LYS A 528 15.70 -46.29 -20.69
C LYS A 528 15.66 -46.19 -22.21
N ALA A 529 14.60 -45.65 -22.81
CA ALA A 529 14.52 -45.48 -24.26
C ALA A 529 15.62 -44.56 -24.84
N GLU A 530 15.92 -43.45 -24.16
CA GLU A 530 16.96 -42.51 -24.61
C GLU A 530 18.39 -43.05 -24.41
N THR A 531 18.64 -43.88 -23.39
CA THR A 531 19.96 -44.51 -23.15
C THR A 531 20.16 -45.83 -23.89
N GLU A 532 19.09 -46.49 -24.34
CA GLU A 532 19.14 -47.75 -25.10
C GLU A 532 19.88 -47.59 -26.43
N TYR A 533 19.79 -46.42 -27.08
CA TYR A 533 20.60 -46.11 -28.26
C TYR A 533 22.11 -46.13 -27.93
N THR A 534 22.53 -45.48 -26.84
CA THR A 534 23.95 -45.45 -26.40
C THR A 534 24.48 -46.84 -26.04
N VAL A 535 23.67 -47.66 -25.36
CA VAL A 535 24.03 -49.06 -25.05
C VAL A 535 24.13 -49.89 -26.33
N SER A 536 23.19 -49.74 -27.26
CA SER A 536 23.22 -50.43 -28.56
C SER A 536 24.43 -50.00 -29.40
N GLN A 537 24.79 -48.73 -29.36
CA GLN A 537 26.00 -48.20 -30.00
C GLN A 537 27.26 -48.83 -29.44
N ALA A 538 27.39 -48.94 -28.11
CA ALA A 538 28.52 -49.61 -27.44
C ALA A 538 28.62 -51.10 -27.83
N ILE A 539 27.50 -51.84 -27.84
CA ILE A 539 27.46 -53.24 -28.27
C ILE A 539 27.90 -53.37 -29.74
N SER A 540 27.38 -52.52 -30.64
CA SER A 540 27.75 -52.54 -32.05
C SER A 540 29.22 -52.15 -32.29
N ALA A 541 29.79 -51.25 -31.48
CA ALA A 541 31.21 -50.90 -31.51
C ALA A 541 32.08 -52.07 -31.04
N GLN A 542 31.70 -52.76 -29.96
CA GLN A 542 32.39 -53.96 -29.46
C GLN A 542 32.34 -55.11 -30.48
N GLU A 543 31.18 -55.31 -31.14
CA GLU A 543 31.06 -56.27 -32.24
C GLU A 543 31.89 -55.88 -33.47
N ALA A 544 31.94 -54.60 -33.83
CA ALA A 544 32.74 -54.11 -34.95
C ALA A 544 34.24 -54.33 -34.68
N PHE A 545 34.70 -54.04 -33.46
CA PHE A 545 36.08 -54.31 -33.02
C PHE A 545 36.41 -55.81 -33.06
N ARG A 546 35.48 -56.66 -32.61
CA ARG A 546 35.62 -58.13 -32.68
C ARG A 546 35.61 -58.66 -34.12
N LYS A 547 34.86 -58.03 -35.03
CA LYS A 547 34.82 -58.36 -36.46
C LYS A 547 36.09 -57.90 -37.19
N SER A 548 36.60 -56.69 -36.90
CA SER A 548 37.84 -56.18 -37.52
C SER A 548 39.08 -56.99 -37.13
N ASN A 549 39.14 -57.47 -35.88
CA ASN A 549 40.25 -58.31 -35.42
C ASN A 549 40.32 -59.70 -36.12
N ASN A 550 39.26 -60.10 -36.84
CA ASN A 550 39.21 -61.34 -37.61
C ASN A 550 39.42 -61.13 -39.12
N TRP A 551 39.68 -59.90 -39.59
CA TRP A 551 39.82 -59.58 -41.01
C TRP A 551 41.28 -59.67 -41.46
N LEU A 552 41.69 -60.86 -41.91
CA LEU A 552 42.93 -61.03 -42.67
C LEU A 552 42.83 -60.25 -44.00
N PRO A 553 43.92 -59.64 -44.49
CA PRO A 553 43.90 -58.91 -45.76
C PRO A 553 43.55 -59.85 -46.94
N PRO A 554 42.93 -59.32 -48.02
CA PRO A 554 42.50 -60.15 -49.16
C PRO A 554 43.66 -60.98 -49.75
N PRO A 555 43.42 -62.21 -50.25
CA PRO A 555 44.48 -63.08 -50.77
C PRO A 555 45.33 -62.44 -51.87
N TRP A 556 44.74 -61.59 -52.72
CA TRP A 556 45.47 -60.84 -53.75
C TRP A 556 46.41 -59.78 -53.17
N ALA A 557 46.08 -59.17 -52.04
CA ALA A 557 46.93 -58.19 -51.36
C ALA A 557 48.09 -58.87 -50.63
N ILE A 558 47.85 -60.07 -50.07
CA ILE A 558 48.92 -60.93 -49.53
C ILE A 558 49.88 -61.33 -50.66
N LEU A 559 49.37 -61.78 -51.81
CA LEU A 559 50.18 -62.13 -52.97
C LEU A 559 50.97 -60.92 -53.51
N ALA A 560 50.35 -59.74 -53.58
CA ALA A 560 51.02 -58.51 -54.03
C ALA A 560 52.13 -58.06 -53.06
N MET A 561 51.94 -58.16 -51.74
CA MET A 561 52.99 -57.88 -50.76
C MET A 561 54.17 -58.86 -50.84
N ILE A 562 53.91 -60.14 -51.16
CA ILE A 562 54.97 -61.15 -51.35
C ILE A 562 55.80 -60.88 -52.60
N VAL A 563 55.17 -60.41 -53.70
CA VAL A 563 55.86 -60.19 -54.98
C VAL A 563 56.55 -58.82 -55.08
N LEU A 564 55.92 -57.74 -54.59
CA LEU A 564 56.51 -56.39 -54.67
C LEU A 564 57.39 -56.03 -53.47
N GLY A 565 57.18 -56.67 -52.31
CA GLY A 565 57.69 -56.15 -51.04
C GLY A 565 56.80 -55.05 -50.46
N PHE A 566 56.80 -54.92 -49.13
CA PHE A 566 55.88 -54.03 -48.40
C PHE A 566 56.09 -52.54 -48.71
N ASN A 567 57.34 -52.12 -48.94
CA ASN A 567 57.68 -50.72 -49.18
C ASN A 567 57.22 -50.24 -50.56
N GLU A 568 57.52 -50.99 -51.62
CA GLU A 568 57.08 -50.71 -52.99
C GLU A 568 55.55 -50.77 -53.12
N PHE A 569 54.88 -51.73 -52.46
CA PHE A 569 53.42 -51.82 -52.47
C PHE A 569 52.77 -50.58 -51.83
N MET A 570 53.31 -50.10 -50.70
CA MET A 570 52.87 -48.84 -50.08
C MET A 570 53.20 -47.61 -50.95
N LEU A 571 54.33 -47.60 -51.66
CA LEU A 571 54.68 -46.52 -52.58
C LEU A 571 53.68 -46.43 -53.75
N LEU A 572 53.27 -47.58 -54.31
CA LEU A 572 52.32 -47.69 -55.41
C LEU A 572 50.92 -47.21 -55.00
N LEU A 573 50.45 -47.62 -53.81
CA LEU A 573 49.13 -47.21 -53.27
C LEU A 573 49.07 -45.73 -52.87
N ARG A 574 50.20 -45.15 -52.44
CA ARG A 574 50.25 -43.77 -51.92
C ARG A 574 50.46 -42.70 -53.01
N ASN A 575 50.88 -43.08 -54.22
CA ASN A 575 51.09 -42.17 -55.34
C ASN A 575 50.06 -42.39 -56.48
N PRO A 576 49.02 -41.54 -56.62
CA PRO A 576 47.99 -41.71 -57.64
C PRO A 576 48.53 -41.60 -59.08
N LEU A 577 49.66 -40.93 -59.28
CA LEU A 577 50.30 -40.79 -60.60
C LEU A 577 50.83 -42.13 -61.14
N TYR A 578 51.41 -43.00 -60.31
CA TYR A 578 51.91 -44.30 -60.79
C TYR A 578 50.77 -45.24 -61.19
N LEU A 579 49.64 -45.21 -60.47
CA LEU A 579 48.43 -45.93 -60.86
C LEU A 579 47.86 -45.42 -62.20
N MET A 580 47.81 -44.11 -62.42
CA MET A 580 47.37 -43.52 -63.68
C MET A 580 48.31 -43.88 -64.86
N VAL A 581 49.62 -43.83 -64.66
CA VAL A 581 50.61 -44.23 -65.68
C VAL A 581 50.46 -45.72 -66.02
N LEU A 582 50.35 -46.59 -65.02
CA LEU A 582 50.20 -48.04 -65.22
C LEU A 582 48.87 -48.38 -65.93
N PHE A 583 47.80 -47.63 -65.66
CA PHE A 583 46.52 -47.75 -66.37
C PHE A 583 46.62 -47.30 -67.85
N ILE A 584 47.31 -46.19 -68.14
CA ILE A 584 47.55 -45.72 -69.51
C ILE A 584 48.42 -46.72 -70.29
N VAL A 585 49.49 -47.25 -69.69
CA VAL A 585 50.34 -48.29 -70.29
C VAL A 585 49.51 -49.55 -70.58
N PHE A 586 48.67 -50.00 -69.65
CA PHE A 586 47.80 -51.15 -69.86
C PHE A 586 46.83 -50.95 -71.05
N LEU A 587 46.20 -49.77 -71.16
CA LEU A 587 45.31 -49.45 -72.28
C LEU A 587 46.05 -49.43 -73.62
N LEU A 588 47.24 -48.84 -73.69
CA LEU A 588 48.08 -48.81 -74.91
C LEU A 588 48.55 -50.21 -75.29
N SER A 589 49.03 -51.02 -74.35
CA SER A 589 49.42 -52.41 -74.58
C SER A 589 48.26 -53.26 -75.07
N LYS A 590 47.04 -53.07 -74.51
CA LYS A 590 45.84 -53.76 -74.97
C LYS A 590 45.42 -53.31 -76.38
N ALA A 591 45.52 -52.02 -76.71
CA ALA A 591 45.21 -51.51 -78.04
C ALA A 591 46.16 -52.07 -79.11
N LEU A 592 47.47 -52.14 -78.81
CA LEU A 592 48.47 -52.78 -79.67
C LEU A 592 48.18 -54.28 -79.85
N TRP A 593 47.89 -55.00 -78.75
CA TRP A 593 47.58 -56.43 -78.80
C TRP A 593 46.38 -56.75 -79.71
N VAL A 594 45.35 -55.90 -79.70
CA VAL A 594 44.14 -56.06 -80.53
C VAL A 594 44.38 -55.65 -81.99
N GLN A 595 45.15 -54.60 -82.27
CA GLN A 595 45.40 -54.17 -83.65
C GLN A 595 46.43 -55.01 -84.40
N MET A 596 47.34 -55.67 -83.70
CA MET A 596 48.40 -56.48 -84.31
C MET A 596 47.98 -57.94 -84.60
N ASP A 597 46.72 -58.30 -84.32
CA ASP A 597 46.12 -59.64 -84.48
C ASP A 597 47.11 -60.80 -84.25
N ILE A 598 47.77 -60.75 -83.09
CA ILE A 598 48.95 -61.55 -82.78
C ILE A 598 48.64 -63.06 -82.80
N GLY A 599 47.38 -63.43 -82.58
CA GLY A 599 46.90 -64.82 -82.68
C GLY A 599 46.75 -65.35 -84.11
N GLY A 600 46.58 -64.46 -85.10
CA GLY A 600 46.46 -64.81 -86.52
C GLY A 600 47.81 -65.01 -87.21
N GLU A 601 48.71 -64.02 -87.15
CA GLU A 601 49.97 -64.09 -87.90
C GLU A 601 50.98 -65.12 -87.36
N LEU A 602 50.90 -65.49 -86.07
CA LEU A 602 51.76 -66.53 -85.49
C LEU A 602 51.43 -67.96 -85.94
N GLN A 603 50.27 -68.20 -86.58
CA GLN A 603 49.92 -69.52 -87.13
C GLN A 603 50.72 -69.89 -88.39
N HIS A 604 51.34 -68.92 -89.07
CA HIS A 604 52.19 -69.15 -90.24
C HIS A 604 53.68 -69.37 -89.92
N GLY A 605 54.01 -69.63 -88.64
CA GLY A 605 55.35 -70.01 -88.19
C GLY A 605 56.08 -68.88 -87.46
N THR A 606 56.74 -69.21 -86.35
CA THR A 606 57.22 -68.23 -85.34
C THR A 606 58.22 -67.20 -85.87
N LEU A 607 59.17 -67.61 -86.73
CA LEU A 607 60.15 -66.70 -87.33
C LEU A 607 59.52 -65.75 -88.38
N ALA A 608 58.61 -66.26 -89.21
CA ALA A 608 57.89 -65.45 -90.19
C ALA A 608 56.91 -64.48 -89.51
N GLY A 609 56.20 -64.95 -88.48
CA GLY A 609 55.34 -64.14 -87.62
C GLY A 609 56.10 -63.02 -86.92
N LEU A 610 57.23 -63.31 -86.25
CA LEU A 610 58.04 -62.29 -85.59
C LEU A 610 58.62 -61.24 -86.56
N LEU A 611 59.02 -61.64 -87.78
CA LEU A 611 59.47 -60.70 -88.82
C LEU A 611 58.32 -59.86 -89.42
N SER A 612 57.14 -60.44 -89.63
CA SER A 612 55.93 -59.69 -90.03
C SER A 612 55.53 -58.68 -88.94
N ILE A 613 55.45 -59.14 -87.70
CA ILE A 613 55.16 -58.34 -86.52
C ILE A 613 56.17 -57.19 -86.37
N SER A 614 57.47 -57.44 -86.48
CA SER A 614 58.49 -56.39 -86.35
C SER A 614 58.45 -55.36 -87.48
N SER A 615 58.22 -55.79 -88.73
CA SER A 615 58.11 -54.89 -89.89
C SER A 615 56.81 -54.08 -89.91
N ARG A 616 55.72 -54.58 -89.32
CA ARG A 616 54.46 -53.84 -89.16
C ARG A 616 54.36 -53.02 -87.88
N PHE A 617 55.13 -53.33 -86.84
CA PHE A 617 55.06 -52.63 -85.55
C PHE A 617 55.32 -51.12 -85.68
N VAL A 618 56.41 -50.74 -86.35
CA VAL A 618 56.78 -49.32 -86.53
C VAL A 618 55.74 -48.55 -87.35
N PRO A 619 55.32 -48.97 -88.57
CA PRO A 619 54.30 -48.21 -89.32
C PRO A 619 52.92 -48.22 -88.66
N THR A 620 52.52 -49.28 -87.93
CA THR A 620 51.24 -49.28 -87.20
C THR A 620 51.28 -48.36 -85.98
N MET A 621 52.38 -48.34 -85.22
CA MET A 621 52.56 -47.40 -84.12
C MET A 621 52.66 -45.94 -84.62
N MET A 622 53.33 -45.71 -85.75
CA MET A 622 53.38 -44.41 -86.40
C MET A 622 51.98 -43.98 -86.89
N ASN A 623 51.18 -44.88 -87.45
CA ASN A 623 49.79 -44.61 -87.87
C ASN A 623 48.84 -44.38 -86.69
N LEU A 624 49.06 -45.04 -85.54
CA LEU A 624 48.32 -44.76 -84.30
C LEU A 624 48.67 -43.37 -83.76
N LEU A 625 49.95 -43.05 -83.63
CA LEU A 625 50.40 -41.71 -83.20
C LEU A 625 49.94 -40.62 -84.17
N ARG A 626 49.94 -40.92 -85.48
CA ARG A 626 49.46 -40.01 -86.52
C ARG A 626 47.94 -39.83 -86.50
N ARG A 627 47.14 -40.89 -86.30
CA ARG A 627 45.69 -40.75 -86.08
C ARG A 627 45.39 -39.93 -84.83
N VAL A 628 46.08 -40.18 -83.72
CA VAL A 628 45.92 -39.40 -82.48
C VAL A 628 46.35 -37.94 -82.66
N ALA A 629 47.28 -37.64 -83.56
CA ALA A 629 47.66 -36.27 -83.93
C ALA A 629 46.69 -35.62 -84.96
N GLU A 630 46.12 -36.38 -85.89
CA GLU A 630 45.21 -35.89 -86.93
C GLU A 630 43.76 -35.72 -86.40
N GLU A 631 43.30 -36.57 -85.47
CA GLU A 631 42.03 -36.38 -84.74
C GLU A 631 42.08 -35.18 -83.75
N ALA A 632 43.25 -34.57 -83.53
CA ALA A 632 43.39 -33.34 -82.78
C ALA A 632 43.13 -32.05 -83.61
N GLN A 633 42.85 -32.13 -84.93
CA GLN A 633 42.77 -30.96 -85.82
C GLN A 633 41.51 -30.84 -86.74
N GLY A 634 40.34 -31.37 -86.33
CA GLY A 634 38.99 -31.06 -86.88
C GLY A 634 38.68 -31.58 -88.31
N ARG A 635 37.46 -31.86 -88.80
CA ARG A 635 36.01 -31.74 -88.40
C ARG A 635 35.21 -32.71 -89.34
N SER A 636 33.91 -33.04 -89.27
CA SER A 636 32.71 -32.62 -88.48
C SER A 636 31.56 -33.67 -88.61
N THR A 637 30.35 -33.31 -88.13
CA THR A 637 28.98 -33.93 -88.25
C THR A 637 28.62 -34.61 -89.59
N PRO A 638 27.68 -35.61 -89.67
CA PRO A 638 26.33 -35.54 -89.02
C PRO A 638 25.60 -36.82 -88.52
N GLU A 639 24.73 -36.59 -87.52
CA GLU A 639 23.31 -37.01 -87.33
C GLU A 639 22.66 -38.18 -88.11
N ARG A 640 22.05 -39.15 -87.38
CA ARG A 640 20.61 -39.52 -87.54
C ARG A 640 19.96 -40.39 -86.43
N GLU A 641 18.77 -39.94 -85.99
CA GLU A 641 17.52 -40.67 -85.63
C GLU A 641 17.48 -41.97 -84.77
N ARG A 642 17.03 -41.82 -83.50
CA ARG A 642 15.80 -42.37 -82.84
C ARG A 642 15.15 -43.68 -83.37
N PRO A 643 14.59 -44.57 -82.49
CA PRO A 643 13.44 -44.21 -81.63
C PRO A 643 13.42 -44.79 -80.17
N GLY A 644 12.54 -44.24 -79.33
CA GLY A 644 12.12 -44.80 -78.02
C GLY A 644 10.67 -45.31 -78.09
N PRO A 645 9.82 -45.17 -77.04
CA PRO A 645 10.07 -44.92 -75.61
C PRO A 645 9.26 -45.86 -74.67
N SER A 646 9.53 -45.89 -73.35
CA SER A 646 8.45 -45.99 -72.32
C SER A 646 8.91 -45.72 -70.87
N TYR A 647 8.14 -44.87 -70.20
CA TYR A 647 7.86 -44.74 -68.75
C TYR A 647 8.93 -45.05 -67.68
N SER A 648 9.15 -44.05 -66.82
CA SER A 648 9.66 -44.23 -65.45
C SER A 648 8.78 -43.46 -64.46
N HIS A 649 8.64 -43.98 -63.24
CA HIS A 649 7.95 -43.33 -62.12
C HIS A 649 8.84 -43.38 -60.88
N THR A 650 8.82 -42.28 -60.11
CA THR A 650 9.18 -42.20 -58.67
C THR A 650 10.52 -42.75 -58.18
N SER A 651 11.37 -41.87 -57.66
CA SER A 651 11.40 -41.61 -56.20
C SER A 651 12.39 -40.48 -55.84
N GLN A 652 12.08 -39.73 -54.78
CA GLN A 652 12.97 -38.73 -54.19
C GLN A 652 13.85 -39.36 -53.11
N GLY A 653 15.11 -38.91 -52.99
CA GLY A 653 16.02 -39.25 -51.91
C GLY A 653 17.00 -38.11 -51.63
N PHE A 654 17.16 -37.76 -50.36
CA PHE A 654 17.93 -36.59 -49.87
C PHE A 654 19.41 -36.94 -49.56
N ARG A 655 20.39 -36.15 -50.02
CA ARG A 655 21.68 -35.85 -49.35
C ARG A 655 22.40 -34.71 -50.10
N VAL A 656 22.53 -33.47 -49.60
CA VAL A 656 23.32 -32.91 -48.47
C VAL A 656 24.78 -32.54 -48.83
N GLN A 657 25.17 -31.31 -48.44
CA GLN A 657 26.53 -30.71 -48.27
C GLN A 657 27.33 -30.12 -49.48
N THR A 658 27.26 -28.78 -49.58
CA THR A 658 28.36 -27.76 -49.48
C THR A 658 29.81 -28.09 -49.88
N PRO A 659 30.55 -27.14 -50.51
CA PRO A 659 31.43 -26.25 -49.72
C PRO A 659 31.55 -24.75 -50.16
N TRP A 660 32.17 -23.95 -49.27
CA TRP A 660 32.55 -22.51 -49.32
C TRP A 660 33.68 -22.19 -50.36
N PRO A 661 34.20 -20.94 -50.58
CA PRO A 661 34.13 -19.70 -49.76
C PRO A 661 34.13 -18.27 -50.43
N LYS A 662 33.71 -17.23 -49.66
CA LYS A 662 34.19 -15.80 -49.59
C LYS A 662 34.27 -14.90 -50.87
N PRO A 663 34.38 -13.54 -50.77
CA PRO A 663 34.01 -12.56 -49.71
C PRO A 663 33.22 -11.31 -50.25
N ASN A 664 33.12 -10.26 -49.41
CA ASN A 664 32.94 -8.82 -49.71
C ASN A 664 31.53 -8.13 -49.71
N SER A 665 31.38 -7.26 -48.70
CA SER A 665 30.94 -5.84 -48.74
C SER A 665 29.60 -5.35 -49.33
N CYS A 666 28.87 -4.65 -48.46
CA CYS A 666 28.16 -3.36 -48.65
C CYS A 666 26.82 -3.27 -49.42
N THR A 667 26.01 -2.31 -48.95
CA THR A 667 24.80 -1.70 -49.56
C THR A 667 23.59 -2.62 -49.84
N ALA A 668 22.35 -2.14 -49.88
CA ALA A 668 21.62 -1.05 -49.20
C ALA A 668 20.13 -1.18 -49.61
N GLU A 669 19.22 -0.54 -48.86
CA GLU A 669 17.85 -0.13 -49.28
C GLU A 669 16.89 -1.23 -49.80
N SER A 670 15.81 -1.55 -49.08
CA SER A 670 14.52 -0.81 -49.01
C SER A 670 13.62 -0.99 -50.24
N SER A 671 12.37 -1.41 -49.99
CA SER A 671 11.09 -1.01 -50.62
C SER A 671 10.05 -2.15 -50.39
N VAL A 672 8.93 -1.89 -49.71
CA VAL A 672 7.60 -1.52 -50.28
C VAL A 672 7.09 -2.61 -51.24
N SER A 673 5.85 -3.10 -51.26
CA SER A 673 4.60 -3.02 -50.48
C SER A 673 3.54 -3.70 -51.38
N SER A 674 2.53 -4.37 -50.83
CA SER A 674 1.23 -4.73 -51.48
C SER A 674 0.46 -5.71 -50.58
N ASN A 675 -0.86 -5.75 -50.47
CA ASN A 675 -1.99 -4.95 -50.99
C ASN A 675 -3.13 -5.04 -49.94
N ILE A 676 -3.90 -3.98 -49.62
CA ILE A 676 -5.19 -3.60 -50.25
C ILE A 676 -6.19 -4.80 -50.25
N SER A 677 -7.40 -4.73 -49.67
CA SER A 677 -8.41 -3.65 -49.69
C SER A 677 -9.39 -3.58 -48.50
N SER A 678 -10.01 -2.40 -48.31
CA SER A 678 -11.31 -2.16 -47.63
C SER A 678 -12.40 -1.85 -48.69
N PRO A 679 -13.71 -1.64 -48.38
CA PRO A 679 -14.18 -0.34 -47.82
C PRO A 679 -15.48 -0.29 -46.95
N GLU A 680 -15.54 0.76 -46.12
CA GLU A 680 -16.64 1.69 -45.72
C GLU A 680 -18.12 1.34 -45.38
N SER A 681 -18.67 2.24 -44.53
CA SER A 681 -20.08 2.55 -44.16
C SER A 681 -20.79 1.62 -43.14
N GLY A 682 -21.67 2.10 -42.23
CA GLY A 682 -21.98 3.47 -41.81
C GLY A 682 -23.26 3.60 -40.95
N VAL A 683 -23.15 4.25 -39.77
CA VAL A 683 -24.16 5.11 -39.09
C VAL A 683 -25.49 4.51 -38.50
N GLU A 684 -25.72 4.81 -37.20
CA GLU A 684 -27.00 5.09 -36.48
C GLU A 684 -27.84 4.09 -35.62
N TYR A 685 -28.34 4.67 -34.50
CA TYR A 685 -29.52 4.44 -33.64
C TYR A 685 -29.98 3.03 -33.19
N SER A 686 -30.00 2.80 -31.87
CA SER A 686 -31.23 3.01 -31.05
C SER A 686 -31.08 2.65 -29.56
N SER A 687 -31.92 3.28 -28.74
CA SER A 687 -32.01 3.16 -27.28
C SER A 687 -33.05 2.13 -26.81
N THR A 688 -32.94 1.70 -25.55
CA THR A 688 -34.08 1.45 -24.65
C THR A 688 -33.64 1.62 -23.20
N GLY A 689 -34.55 2.04 -22.33
CA GLY A 689 -34.34 2.05 -20.88
C GLY A 689 -35.67 1.85 -20.17
N LEU A 690 -35.67 1.75 -18.85
CA LEU A 690 -36.84 2.07 -18.02
C LEU A 690 -36.47 2.19 -16.53
N MET A 691 -37.13 3.13 -15.85
CA MET A 691 -37.01 3.35 -14.41
C MET A 691 -37.74 2.28 -13.60
N HIS A 692 -37.30 2.08 -12.36
CA HIS A 692 -38.21 1.67 -11.28
C HIS A 692 -38.05 2.56 -10.04
N ARG A 693 -39.19 3.11 -9.61
CA ARG A 693 -39.37 3.97 -8.44
C ARG A 693 -40.03 3.13 -7.36
N ARG A 694 -39.49 3.10 -6.12
CA ARG A 694 -40.26 2.63 -4.97
C ARG A 694 -40.01 3.48 -3.73
N THR A 695 -41.09 3.79 -3.05
CA THR A 695 -41.22 4.75 -1.96
C THR A 695 -41.31 4.02 -0.62
N THR A 696 -40.72 4.58 0.44
CA THR A 696 -41.01 4.34 1.88
C THR A 696 -40.29 5.44 2.66
N ASN A 697 -40.96 6.45 3.24
CA ASN A 697 -41.75 6.48 4.49
C ASN A 697 -40.94 6.23 5.78
N ILE A 698 -40.46 7.32 6.39
CA ILE A 698 -40.19 7.53 7.82
C ILE A 698 -40.52 9.02 8.05
N GLN A 699 -41.71 9.40 8.53
CA GLN A 699 -42.21 9.36 9.92
C GLN A 699 -41.56 10.42 10.83
N GLU A 700 -42.06 11.66 10.73
CA GLU A 700 -41.96 12.66 11.80
C GLU A 700 -42.88 12.29 12.97
N ALA A 701 -42.51 12.71 14.18
CA ALA A 701 -43.30 12.53 15.39
C ALA A 701 -43.32 13.82 16.21
N GLU A 702 -44.37 14.62 16.05
CA GLU A 702 -44.87 15.51 17.10
C GLU A 702 -46.23 14.98 17.56
N PHE A 703 -46.45 14.85 18.87
CA PHE A 703 -47.74 15.18 19.46
C PHE A 703 -47.58 15.55 20.95
N SER A 704 -48.44 16.47 21.36
CA SER A 704 -48.34 17.30 22.55
C SER A 704 -48.86 16.67 23.85
N SER A 705 -48.54 17.34 24.96
CA SER A 705 -49.44 17.51 26.12
C SER A 705 -49.33 18.96 26.61
#